data_AF-A0A8J8AWL5-F1
#
_entry.id   AF-A0A8J8AWL5-F1
#
_cell.length_a   1.000
_cell.length_b   1.000
_cell.length_c   1.000
_cell.angle_alpha   90.00
_cell.angle_beta   90.00
_cell.angle_gamma   90.00
#
_symmetry.space_group_name_H-M   'P 1'
#
loop_
_entity.id
_entity.type
_entity.pdbx_description
1 polymer ?
#
loop_
_entity_poly.entity_id
_entity_poly.type
_entity_poly.pdbx_seq_one_letter_code
_entity_poly.pdbx_strand_id
1 'polypeptide(L)'
;MTLTTGSIPSLIGGVSQQDDTIRHLNQVTRAENAYLHPARGAGKRPAAEAIGVLASNIGANSWHHSIIRDQNERYIVVIGSDAIRVFDHITGHEYVTVVTEGQGDYLKANGRSCDVFRAVTVADTTFILNRERIPAMTSATAPGGTTTAVQTFADLPKGADARDIPNGSIYAITGDPENGFDAFYVRKEADYSYRETIKPGLKNTIDPKTMPHILRRVPDATNPDGFYFSFGWQSWETRNVGDDDTNPPPSFIGAAINDVFYHRERLGFLTTESVVMSETGYHRNFWRTTVTQILDSEVIDVSVPSHSIVDLRHAVPYLSALMLFGTDSQHQLTASPLLSPKTVKVDASTNYSASSVVSPVLLGDSLIYVSDRTEWATVREYFISEEAVTADAADITGHVPEYVPGKVRALTAGPDVEMVFVAPEDASDGQLYVYNTRWAGNDKAQSAWSRWKLSGVGRVLHMHIIDGKLYLVAVSPAGGTELLKIELATIARPTGLPVDVLLDRRCIVQGTYQEFGNFTDLMLPYALSSLSGVEIIKGAGWANPGAYLDTQGAALQSGGQVIRLPGNKTAGKLVVGLKYDCEIELSRQFPRDDRGAAVTIGRLQLRKLAVRFKDAAFFRVRVEPHGRAAVADSAVTEHLHDYSGRTIGDAAFKLDAPTMTSGVFNTPVLSRADTVRITLVNDKPFQAWWQSAEWEGFFSSRNQR
;
A
#
# COMPACT_ATOMS: atom_id res chain seq x y z
N MET A 1 -27.55 -11.83 -45.28
CA MET A 1 -27.19 -11.57 -43.87
C MET A 1 -27.05 -12.94 -43.23
N THR A 2 -25.84 -13.32 -42.84
CA THR A 2 -25.58 -14.58 -42.15
C THR A 2 -25.81 -14.38 -40.66
N LEU A 3 -26.37 -15.39 -40.00
CA LEU A 3 -26.43 -15.41 -38.53
C LEU A 3 -25.03 -15.74 -38.02
N THR A 4 -24.50 -14.89 -37.14
CA THR A 4 -23.18 -15.04 -36.55
C THR A 4 -23.30 -14.92 -35.05
N THR A 5 -22.59 -15.80 -34.35
CA THR A 5 -22.51 -15.81 -32.89
C THR A 5 -21.08 -15.57 -32.46
N GLY A 6 -20.90 -15.00 -31.26
CA GLY A 6 -19.60 -14.88 -30.62
C GLY A 6 -19.71 -15.05 -29.11
N SER A 7 -18.64 -15.55 -28.50
CA SER A 7 -18.57 -15.80 -27.07
C SER A 7 -17.46 -14.99 -26.42
N ILE A 8 -17.79 -14.35 -25.30
CA ILE A 8 -16.87 -13.75 -24.35
C ILE A 8 -16.64 -14.81 -23.25
N PRO A 9 -15.49 -15.49 -23.24
CA PRO A 9 -15.28 -16.65 -22.37
C PRO A 9 -15.24 -16.29 -20.89
N SER A 10 -14.75 -15.09 -20.56
CA SER A 10 -14.71 -14.57 -19.19
C SER A 10 -14.70 -13.04 -19.19
N LEU A 11 -15.07 -12.42 -18.07
CA LEU A 11 -15.06 -10.97 -17.86
C LEU A 11 -13.95 -10.50 -16.91
N ILE A 12 -12.92 -11.35 -16.70
CA ILE A 12 -11.87 -11.11 -15.71
C ILE A 12 -10.65 -10.36 -16.27
N GLY A 13 -10.66 -10.00 -17.56
CA GLY A 13 -9.52 -9.35 -18.23
C GLY A 13 -9.33 -7.87 -17.92
N GLY A 14 -10.28 -7.26 -17.20
CA GLY A 14 -10.17 -5.87 -16.74
C GLY A 14 -10.28 -4.83 -17.84
N VAL A 15 -10.08 -3.57 -17.45
CA VAL A 15 -10.19 -2.42 -18.35
C VAL A 15 -9.05 -2.41 -19.37
N SER A 16 -9.36 -2.07 -20.62
CA SER A 16 -8.36 -1.78 -21.66
C SER A 16 -8.77 -0.54 -22.45
N GLN A 17 -7.82 0.35 -22.71
CA GLN A 17 -8.00 1.56 -23.52
C GLN A 17 -7.44 1.40 -24.95
N GLN A 18 -6.89 0.23 -25.28
CA GLN A 18 -6.46 -0.09 -26.63
C GLN A 18 -7.62 0.01 -27.64
N ASP A 19 -7.31 0.07 -28.93
CA ASP A 19 -8.37 0.03 -29.95
C ASP A 19 -9.18 -1.27 -29.86
N ASP A 20 -10.51 -1.19 -30.04
CA ASP A 20 -11.40 -2.33 -29.83
C ASP A 20 -11.06 -3.53 -30.72
N THR A 21 -10.36 -3.33 -31.84
CA THR A 21 -9.99 -4.40 -32.78
C THR A 21 -8.84 -5.27 -32.29
N ILE A 22 -7.97 -4.74 -31.42
CA ILE A 22 -6.80 -5.44 -30.86
C ILE A 22 -7.02 -5.91 -29.42
N ARG A 23 -8.10 -5.46 -28.76
CA ARG A 23 -8.45 -5.91 -27.40
C ARG A 23 -8.65 -7.42 -27.32
N HIS A 24 -8.27 -7.99 -26.18
CA HIS A 24 -8.60 -9.37 -25.85
C HIS A 24 -10.10 -9.50 -25.58
N LEU A 25 -10.66 -10.69 -25.85
CA LEU A 25 -12.10 -10.96 -25.70
C LEU A 25 -12.59 -10.79 -24.26
N ASN A 26 -11.73 -11.02 -23.28
CA ASN A 26 -12.03 -10.92 -21.85
C ASN A 26 -11.85 -9.52 -21.26
N GLN A 27 -11.36 -8.56 -22.05
CA GLN A 27 -11.19 -7.16 -21.64
C GLN A 27 -12.49 -6.37 -21.84
N VAL A 28 -12.67 -5.40 -20.94
CA VAL A 28 -13.85 -4.54 -20.87
C VAL A 28 -13.47 -3.08 -21.07
N THR A 29 -14.43 -2.24 -21.45
CA THR A 29 -14.21 -0.81 -21.63
C THR A 29 -14.17 -0.09 -20.28
N ARG A 30 -14.97 -0.55 -19.31
CA ARG A 30 -15.07 0.05 -17.98
C ARG A 30 -15.40 -1.00 -16.94
N ALA A 31 -14.74 -0.92 -15.78
CA ALA A 31 -14.99 -1.78 -14.62
C ALA A 31 -14.93 -0.93 -13.33
N GLU A 32 -16.10 -0.57 -12.79
CA GLU A 32 -16.25 0.20 -11.55
C GLU A 32 -16.77 -0.68 -10.43
N ASN A 33 -16.13 -0.61 -9.26
CA ASN A 33 -16.45 -1.41 -8.08
C ASN A 33 -16.59 -2.91 -8.38
N ALA A 34 -15.88 -3.36 -9.41
CA ALA A 34 -15.87 -4.73 -9.88
C ALA A 34 -14.69 -5.47 -9.25
N TYR A 35 -14.94 -6.70 -8.85
CA TYR A 35 -13.93 -7.62 -8.36
C TYR A 35 -13.80 -8.79 -9.32
N LEU A 36 -12.60 -8.94 -9.88
CA LEU A 36 -12.31 -9.82 -11.00
C LEU A 36 -11.72 -11.14 -10.50
N HIS A 37 -12.58 -11.98 -9.94
CA HIS A 37 -12.15 -13.21 -9.28
C HIS A 37 -11.99 -14.37 -10.30
N PRO A 38 -10.84 -15.04 -10.38
CA PRO A 38 -10.56 -16.05 -11.41
C PRO A 38 -11.51 -17.27 -11.36
N ALA A 39 -11.90 -17.72 -10.16
CA ALA A 39 -12.80 -18.89 -10.03
C ALA A 39 -14.31 -18.58 -10.13
N ARG A 40 -14.74 -17.34 -9.83
CA ARG A 40 -16.18 -16.99 -9.74
C ARG A 40 -16.65 -16.12 -10.89
N GLY A 41 -15.74 -15.41 -11.57
CA GLY A 41 -16.04 -14.42 -12.58
C GLY A 41 -15.92 -13.00 -12.04
N ALA A 42 -16.45 -12.05 -12.79
CA ALA A 42 -16.50 -10.65 -12.38
C ALA A 42 -17.75 -10.40 -11.52
N GLY A 43 -17.62 -9.75 -10.39
CA GLY A 43 -18.76 -9.44 -9.53
C GLY A 43 -18.58 -8.15 -8.76
N LYS A 44 -19.50 -7.85 -7.84
CA LYS A 44 -19.40 -6.69 -6.98
C LYS A 44 -18.25 -6.87 -5.99
N ARG A 45 -17.46 -5.82 -5.78
CA ARG A 45 -16.33 -5.85 -4.82
C ARG A 45 -16.80 -6.12 -3.39
N PRO A 46 -15.91 -6.59 -2.50
CA PRO A 46 -16.24 -6.75 -1.08
C PRO A 46 -16.63 -5.42 -0.42
N ALA A 47 -17.39 -5.54 0.68
CA ALA A 47 -17.82 -4.42 1.51
C ALA A 47 -16.64 -3.70 2.16
N ALA A 48 -16.69 -2.37 2.26
CA ALA A 48 -15.81 -1.61 3.12
C ALA A 48 -16.45 -1.45 4.50
N GLU A 49 -15.87 -2.10 5.50
CA GLU A 49 -16.33 -2.02 6.89
C GLU A 49 -15.70 -0.82 7.58
N ALA A 50 -16.52 -0.01 8.25
CA ALA A 50 -16.02 1.10 9.04
C ALA A 50 -15.65 0.63 10.44
N ILE A 51 -14.37 0.80 10.80
CA ILE A 51 -13.89 0.55 12.16
C ILE A 51 -14.24 1.76 13.03
N GLY A 52 -13.88 2.97 12.57
CA GLY A 52 -14.22 4.21 13.26
C GLY A 52 -13.39 5.40 12.79
N VAL A 53 -13.70 6.57 13.34
CA VAL A 53 -12.90 7.79 13.15
C VAL A 53 -11.71 7.73 14.12
N LEU A 54 -10.48 7.74 13.59
CA LEU A 54 -9.26 7.73 14.40
C LEU A 54 -9.14 9.03 15.20
N ALA A 55 -9.27 10.17 14.51
CA ALA A 55 -9.34 11.47 15.16
C ALA A 55 -9.84 12.58 14.22
N SER A 56 -10.39 13.64 14.82
CA SER A 56 -10.91 14.83 14.11
C SER A 56 -9.83 15.80 13.62
N ASN A 57 -8.65 15.80 14.23
CA ASN A 57 -7.55 16.75 13.99
C ASN A 57 -6.36 16.16 13.22
N ILE A 58 -6.53 15.02 12.54
CA ILE A 58 -5.51 14.51 11.60
C ILE A 58 -5.77 15.15 10.25
N GLY A 59 -4.83 16.01 9.82
CA GLY A 59 -4.92 16.70 8.54
C GLY A 59 -4.60 15.77 7.36
N ALA A 60 -5.13 16.08 6.18
CA ALA A 60 -4.98 15.23 4.99
C ALA A 60 -3.54 15.17 4.40
N ASN A 61 -2.59 15.91 4.97
CA ASN A 61 -1.17 15.90 4.62
C ASN A 61 -0.33 15.02 5.56
N SER A 62 -0.95 14.36 6.55
CA SER A 62 -0.27 13.51 7.51
C SER A 62 0.48 12.36 6.86
N TRP A 63 1.61 11.99 7.44
CA TRP A 63 2.34 10.79 7.07
C TRP A 63 1.86 9.62 7.92
N HIS A 64 1.87 8.42 7.34
CA HIS A 64 1.36 7.21 7.98
C HIS A 64 2.35 6.06 7.76
N HIS A 65 2.46 5.18 8.76
CA HIS A 65 3.27 3.97 8.68
C HIS A 65 2.65 2.84 9.50
N SER A 66 2.58 1.66 8.89
CA SER A 66 2.08 0.45 9.53
C SER A 66 3.21 -0.32 10.19
N ILE A 67 3.01 -0.67 11.46
CA ILE A 67 3.89 -1.51 12.26
C ILE A 67 3.15 -2.83 12.48
N ILE A 68 3.73 -3.93 12.03
CA ILE A 68 3.18 -5.28 12.21
C ILE A 68 4.25 -6.12 12.87
N ARG A 69 4.03 -6.46 14.15
CA ARG A 69 4.95 -7.31 14.91
C ARG A 69 4.45 -8.74 14.98
N ASP A 70 3.17 -8.89 15.29
CA ASP A 70 2.50 -10.18 15.36
C ASP A 70 1.00 -10.06 15.02
N GLN A 71 0.20 -11.06 15.41
CA GLN A 71 -1.24 -11.10 15.14
C GLN A 71 -2.06 -10.07 15.93
N ASN A 72 -1.58 -9.65 17.09
CA ASN A 72 -2.25 -8.73 18.01
C ASN A 72 -1.54 -7.37 18.10
N GLU A 73 -0.23 -7.33 17.92
CA GLU A 73 0.59 -6.13 17.96
C GLU A 73 0.71 -5.49 16.57
N ARG A 74 -0.31 -4.72 16.21
CA ARG A 74 -0.43 -4.06 14.92
C ARG A 74 -0.84 -2.60 15.10
N TYR A 75 0.01 -1.68 14.67
CA TYR A 75 -0.16 -0.26 14.91
C TYR A 75 -0.06 0.59 13.64
N ILE A 76 -0.78 1.70 13.61
CA ILE A 76 -0.68 2.76 12.60
C ILE A 76 -0.07 3.97 13.29
N VAL A 77 1.14 4.34 12.89
CA VAL A 77 1.77 5.60 13.30
C VAL A 77 1.29 6.69 12.37
N VAL A 78 0.87 7.83 12.93
CA VAL A 78 0.44 9.01 12.20
C VAL A 78 1.27 10.20 12.65
N ILE A 79 1.92 10.87 11.71
CA ILE A 79 2.65 12.12 11.95
C ILE A 79 1.92 13.25 11.23
N GLY A 80 1.38 14.17 12.03
CA GLY A 80 0.76 15.41 11.57
C GLY A 80 1.79 16.52 11.29
N SER A 81 1.42 17.77 11.56
CA SER A 81 2.31 18.93 11.41
C SER A 81 3.41 19.01 12.47
N ASP A 82 3.11 18.55 13.69
CA ASP A 82 3.93 18.74 14.89
C ASP A 82 3.69 17.69 15.98
N ALA A 83 2.85 16.68 15.69
CA ALA A 83 2.46 15.65 16.63
C ALA A 83 2.54 14.26 16.00
N ILE A 84 2.91 13.29 16.83
CA ILE A 84 2.93 11.87 16.51
C ILE A 84 1.86 11.15 17.35
N ARG A 85 1.11 10.27 16.71
CA ARG A 85 0.02 9.49 17.32
C ARG A 85 0.08 8.06 16.85
N VAL A 86 -0.35 7.13 17.68
CA VAL A 86 -0.31 5.70 17.38
C VAL A 86 -1.68 5.08 17.61
N PHE A 87 -2.22 4.43 16.59
CA PHE A 87 -3.53 3.79 16.62
C PHE A 87 -3.41 2.29 16.40
N ASP A 88 -4.37 1.53 16.91
CA ASP A 88 -4.50 0.10 16.66
C ASP A 88 -5.10 -0.18 15.27
N HIS A 89 -4.52 -1.15 14.54
CA HIS A 89 -5.02 -1.54 13.22
C HIS A 89 -6.41 -2.22 13.26
N ILE A 90 -6.76 -2.91 14.34
CA ILE A 90 -7.96 -3.73 14.46
C ILE A 90 -9.12 -2.92 15.03
N THR A 91 -8.87 -2.19 16.11
CA THR A 91 -9.91 -1.48 16.87
C THR A 91 -9.97 0.01 16.55
N GLY A 92 -8.91 0.59 16.00
CA GLY A 92 -8.76 2.04 15.87
C GLY A 92 -8.50 2.76 17.20
N HIS A 93 -8.26 2.03 18.29
CA HIS A 93 -7.95 2.61 19.60
C HIS A 93 -6.65 3.40 19.55
N GLU A 94 -6.61 4.59 20.18
CA GLU A 94 -5.41 5.41 20.27
C GLU A 94 -4.60 5.06 21.51
N TYR A 95 -3.31 4.76 21.33
CA TYR A 95 -2.40 4.55 22.44
C TYR A 95 -1.72 5.86 22.86
N VAL A 96 -1.47 5.99 24.16
CA VAL A 96 -0.74 7.13 24.72
C VAL A 96 0.65 7.20 24.09
N THR A 97 0.96 8.35 23.49
CA THR A 97 2.26 8.62 22.87
C THR A 97 2.93 9.79 23.58
N VAL A 98 4.10 9.56 24.16
CA VAL A 98 4.87 10.55 24.92
C VAL A 98 6.08 10.95 24.09
N VAL A 99 6.12 12.23 23.72
CA VAL A 99 7.30 12.86 23.13
C VAL A 99 8.21 13.31 24.27
N THR A 100 9.47 12.89 24.23
CA THR A 100 10.45 13.27 25.26
C THR A 100 10.67 14.79 25.26
N GLU A 101 10.78 15.39 26.46
CA GLU A 101 10.85 16.84 26.63
C GLU A 101 11.96 17.49 25.77
N GLY A 102 11.62 18.57 25.06
CA GLY A 102 12.54 19.29 24.18
C GLY A 102 12.85 18.60 22.84
N GLN A 103 12.19 17.49 22.52
CA GLN A 103 12.47 16.71 21.29
C GLN A 103 11.38 16.80 20.22
N GLY A 104 10.27 17.51 20.49
CA GLY A 104 9.16 17.69 19.54
C GLY A 104 9.52 18.48 18.28
N ASP A 105 10.60 19.28 18.31
CA ASP A 105 11.03 20.07 17.14
C ASP A 105 11.40 19.22 15.92
N TYR A 106 11.76 17.95 16.12
CA TYR A 106 12.05 17.02 15.02
C TYR A 106 10.81 16.64 14.21
N LEU A 107 9.61 16.74 14.80
CA LEU A 107 8.33 16.42 14.14
C LEU A 107 7.78 17.58 13.30
N LYS A 108 8.41 18.76 13.34
CA LYS A 108 8.02 19.89 12.51
C LYS A 108 8.47 19.69 11.07
N ALA A 109 7.55 19.85 10.12
CA ALA A 109 7.80 19.85 8.68
C ALA A 109 7.41 21.21 8.08
N ASN A 110 8.20 21.73 7.13
CA ASN A 110 7.89 22.99 6.44
C ASN A 110 6.86 22.80 5.30
N GLY A 111 6.67 21.56 4.84
CA GLY A 111 5.73 21.20 3.78
C GLY A 111 4.68 20.17 4.20
N ARG A 112 4.39 19.22 3.31
CA ARG A 112 3.49 18.09 3.61
C ARG A 112 4.27 17.01 4.35
N SER A 113 3.80 16.61 5.53
CA SER A 113 4.46 15.58 6.35
C SER A 113 4.71 14.28 5.59
N CYS A 114 3.82 13.91 4.67
CA CYS A 114 3.96 12.72 3.82
C CYS A 114 5.20 12.67 2.91
N ASP A 115 5.70 13.83 2.50
CA ASP A 115 6.87 13.92 1.61
C ASP A 115 8.17 13.89 2.42
N VAL A 116 8.07 14.28 3.70
CA VAL A 116 9.19 14.57 4.61
C VAL A 116 9.58 13.38 5.47
N PHE A 117 8.60 12.65 6.01
CA PHE A 117 8.88 11.56 6.94
C PHE A 117 9.06 10.22 6.24
N ARG A 118 9.98 9.41 6.73
CA ARG A 118 10.16 7.99 6.38
C ARG A 118 10.38 7.20 7.67
N ALA A 119 10.10 5.90 7.64
CA ALA A 119 10.48 5.05 8.74
C ALA A 119 10.79 3.63 8.31
N VAL A 120 11.61 2.98 9.13
CA VAL A 120 11.80 1.53 9.09
C VAL A 120 11.56 0.99 10.49
N THR A 121 10.81 -0.10 10.56
CA THR A 121 10.62 -0.84 11.81
C THR A 121 11.56 -2.04 11.82
N VAL A 122 12.39 -2.14 12.85
CA VAL A 122 13.28 -3.27 13.10
C VAL A 122 12.97 -3.81 14.48
N ALA A 123 12.44 -5.03 14.54
CA ALA A 123 11.98 -5.68 15.76
C ALA A 123 11.10 -4.74 16.62
N ASP A 124 11.60 -4.33 17.78
CA ASP A 124 10.88 -3.50 18.74
C ASP A 124 11.05 -1.99 18.57
N THR A 125 11.85 -1.56 17.60
CA THR A 125 12.21 -0.15 17.41
C THR A 125 11.83 0.32 16.02
N THR A 126 11.18 1.48 15.94
CA THR A 126 10.90 2.15 14.67
C THR A 126 11.76 3.39 14.57
N PHE A 127 12.61 3.44 13.55
CA PHE A 127 13.43 4.61 13.25
C PHE A 127 12.63 5.53 12.34
N ILE A 128 12.39 6.76 12.79
CA ILE A 128 11.65 7.79 12.04
C ILE A 128 12.64 8.85 11.59
N LEU A 129 12.74 9.00 10.27
CA LEU A 129 13.59 9.97 9.60
C LEU A 129 12.76 11.19 9.18
N ASN A 130 13.28 12.38 9.46
CA ASN A 130 12.83 13.64 8.87
C ASN A 130 13.85 14.07 7.80
N ARG A 131 13.44 14.05 6.53
CA ARG A 131 14.30 14.39 5.38
C ARG A 131 14.74 15.86 5.32
N GLU A 132 14.06 16.77 6.02
CA GLU A 132 14.43 18.19 6.09
C GLU A 132 15.55 18.45 7.12
N ARG A 133 15.86 17.49 7.99
CA ARG A 133 16.92 17.61 8.99
C ARG A 133 18.24 17.08 8.43
N ILE A 134 19.23 17.97 8.30
CA ILE A 134 20.57 17.61 7.84
C ILE A 134 21.37 17.09 9.05
N PRO A 135 21.88 15.85 9.02
CA PRO A 135 22.75 15.30 10.04
C PRO A 135 24.01 16.13 10.22
N ALA A 136 24.39 16.37 11.47
CA ALA A 136 25.58 17.12 11.82
C ALA A 136 26.40 16.41 12.90
N MET A 137 27.68 16.75 12.98
CA MET A 137 28.54 16.39 14.11
C MET A 137 28.37 17.41 15.22
N THR A 138 28.47 16.97 16.47
CA THR A 138 28.52 17.90 17.61
C THR A 138 29.86 18.65 17.66
N SER A 139 29.93 19.67 18.52
CA SER A 139 31.19 20.35 18.85
C SER A 139 32.08 19.55 19.82
N ALA A 140 31.63 18.40 20.32
CA ALA A 140 32.40 17.59 21.26
C ALA A 140 33.62 16.97 20.56
N THR A 141 34.80 17.25 21.10
CA THR A 141 36.06 16.72 20.60
C THR A 141 36.54 15.51 21.38
N ALA A 142 37.32 14.66 20.73
CA ALA A 142 37.97 13.52 21.37
C ALA A 142 38.91 14.02 22.49
N PRO A 143 38.79 13.47 23.71
CA PRO A 143 39.58 13.93 24.86
C PRO A 143 41.06 13.51 24.75
N GLY A 144 41.94 14.29 25.37
CA GLY A 144 43.37 13.97 25.50
C GLY A 144 44.28 14.80 24.58
N GLY A 145 45.55 14.45 24.56
CA GLY A 145 46.57 15.03 23.68
C GLY A 145 47.57 13.97 23.25
N THR A 146 48.09 14.09 22.02
CA THR A 146 49.10 13.18 21.49
C THR A 146 50.43 13.42 22.19
N THR A 147 51.01 12.38 22.79
CA THR A 147 52.27 12.47 23.54
C THR A 147 53.47 12.52 22.60
N THR A 148 53.64 11.52 21.73
CA THR A 148 54.75 11.42 20.76
C THR A 148 54.35 10.49 19.60
N ALA A 149 54.98 10.63 18.45
CA ALA A 149 54.83 9.72 17.32
C ALA A 149 55.95 8.66 17.34
N VAL A 150 55.60 7.40 17.07
CA VAL A 150 56.53 6.27 16.92
C VAL A 150 56.34 5.63 15.54
N GLN A 151 57.38 4.99 14.99
CA GLN A 151 57.32 4.45 13.63
C GLN A 151 56.48 3.17 13.58
N THR A 152 56.74 2.22 14.47
CA THR A 152 56.01 0.94 14.54
C THR A 152 55.43 0.69 15.92
N PHE A 153 54.46 -0.24 16.00
CA PHE A 153 53.94 -0.71 17.28
C PHE A 153 55.04 -1.34 18.18
N ALA A 154 56.11 -1.87 17.57
CA ALA A 154 57.21 -2.46 18.31
C ALA A 154 58.05 -1.41 19.08
N ASP A 155 58.04 -0.16 18.61
CA ASP A 155 58.80 0.96 19.19
C ASP A 155 58.08 1.64 20.35
N LEU A 156 56.87 1.16 20.69
CA LEU A 156 56.19 1.62 21.89
C LEU A 156 57.00 1.26 23.14
N PRO A 157 57.02 2.14 24.15
CA PRO A 157 57.69 1.89 25.42
C PRO A 157 57.31 0.55 26.03
N LYS A 158 58.32 -0.22 26.48
CA LYS A 158 58.14 -1.57 27.06
C LYS A 158 58.97 -1.69 28.33
N GLY A 159 58.55 -2.56 29.23
CA GLY A 159 59.34 -2.89 30.42
C GLY A 159 59.41 -1.73 31.41
N ALA A 160 60.61 -1.41 31.89
CA ALA A 160 60.82 -0.34 32.87
C ALA A 160 60.40 1.04 32.33
N ASP A 161 60.70 1.33 31.06
CA ASP A 161 60.41 2.61 30.41
C ASP A 161 58.91 2.88 30.27
N ALA A 162 58.09 1.81 30.25
CA ALA A 162 56.65 1.96 30.23
C ALA A 162 56.08 2.40 31.59
N ARG A 163 56.71 2.05 32.72
CA ARG A 163 56.17 2.32 34.07
C ARG A 163 56.10 3.80 34.43
N ASP A 164 57.01 4.60 33.88
CA ASP A 164 57.09 6.04 34.14
C ASP A 164 56.08 6.84 33.30
N ILE A 165 55.39 6.18 32.35
CA ILE A 165 54.44 6.80 31.44
C ILE A 165 53.03 6.64 31.99
N PRO A 166 52.29 7.75 32.20
CA PRO A 166 50.92 7.70 32.69
C PRO A 166 50.02 6.82 31.82
N ASN A 167 49.13 6.06 32.46
CA ASN A 167 48.04 5.40 31.75
C ASN A 167 47.14 6.47 31.13
N GLY A 168 46.74 6.27 29.87
CA GLY A 168 46.02 7.26 29.08
C GLY A 168 46.90 8.05 28.10
N SER A 169 48.23 7.92 28.13
CA SER A 169 49.11 8.49 27.10
C SER A 169 48.81 7.93 25.71
N ILE A 170 48.69 8.82 24.72
CA ILE A 170 48.31 8.50 23.34
C ILE A 170 49.52 8.66 22.42
N TYR A 171 49.81 7.63 21.64
CA TYR A 171 50.88 7.58 20.65
C TYR A 171 50.30 7.50 19.24
N ALA A 172 50.93 8.21 18.30
CA ALA A 172 50.65 8.08 16.89
C ALA A 172 51.65 7.09 16.26
N ILE A 173 51.18 6.07 15.58
CA ILE A 173 52.00 5.13 14.82
C ILE A 173 51.98 5.58 13.37
N THR A 174 53.13 6.01 12.84
CA THR A 174 53.20 6.62 11.50
C THR A 174 53.35 5.60 10.38
N GLY A 175 53.62 4.34 10.70
CA GLY A 175 53.86 3.29 9.70
C GLY A 175 55.24 3.43 9.03
N ASP A 176 55.57 2.41 8.24
CA ASP A 176 56.78 2.39 7.40
C ASP A 176 56.42 2.71 5.94
N PRO A 177 57.13 3.64 5.27
CA PRO A 177 56.91 3.96 3.86
C PRO A 177 56.94 2.75 2.92
N GLU A 178 57.65 1.67 3.26
CA GLU A 178 57.79 0.50 2.40
C GLU A 178 56.61 -0.49 2.50
N ASN A 179 55.84 -0.48 3.60
CA ASN A 179 54.83 -1.51 3.88
C ASN A 179 53.37 -1.06 3.75
N GLY A 180 53.11 0.18 3.31
CA GLY A 180 51.74 0.65 3.03
C GLY A 180 50.78 0.58 4.23
N PHE A 181 51.29 0.67 5.46
CA PHE A 181 50.47 0.72 6.66
C PHE A 181 49.88 2.12 6.86
N ASP A 182 48.58 2.18 7.07
CA ASP A 182 47.89 3.42 7.44
C ASP A 182 48.30 3.85 8.85
N ALA A 183 48.47 5.16 9.06
CA ALA A 183 48.79 5.70 10.37
C ALA A 183 47.62 5.52 11.34
N PHE A 184 47.89 5.08 12.57
CA PHE A 184 46.85 4.87 13.58
C PHE A 184 47.31 5.27 14.98
N TYR A 185 46.35 5.42 15.89
CA TYR A 185 46.61 5.93 17.24
C TYR A 185 46.37 4.83 18.28
N VAL A 186 47.24 4.78 19.29
CA VAL A 186 47.10 3.83 20.41
C VAL A 186 47.19 4.55 21.75
N ARG A 187 46.36 4.14 22.70
CA ARG A 187 46.36 4.61 24.09
C ARG A 187 46.90 3.52 24.99
N LYS A 188 47.81 3.91 25.89
CA LYS A 188 48.28 3.01 26.96
C LYS A 188 47.17 2.79 28.00
N GLU A 189 46.77 1.53 28.24
CA GLU A 189 45.81 1.18 29.29
C GLU A 189 46.48 0.58 30.53
N ALA A 190 47.56 -0.18 30.34
CA ALA A 190 48.38 -0.74 31.41
C ALA A 190 49.85 -0.80 30.99
N ASP A 191 50.74 -1.22 31.88
CA ASP A 191 52.20 -1.27 31.66
C ASP A 191 52.63 -1.97 30.36
N TYR A 192 51.84 -2.94 29.87
CA TYR A 192 52.11 -3.70 28.65
C TYR A 192 50.90 -3.80 27.72
N SER A 193 49.88 -2.97 27.93
CA SER A 193 48.64 -3.03 27.15
C SER A 193 48.38 -1.70 26.47
N TYR A 194 48.30 -1.75 25.14
CA TYR A 194 47.95 -0.63 24.28
C TYR A 194 46.69 -1.00 23.51
N ARG A 195 45.75 -0.06 23.42
CA ARG A 195 44.49 -0.22 22.69
C ARG A 195 44.39 0.87 21.62
N GLU A 196 43.90 0.51 20.43
CA GLU A 196 43.60 1.50 19.40
C GLU A 196 42.65 2.57 19.94
N THR A 197 42.90 3.82 19.56
CA THR A 197 42.11 4.99 19.97
C THR A 197 41.97 5.96 18.80
N ILE A 198 41.09 6.94 18.97
CA ILE A 198 40.94 8.07 18.07
C ILE A 198 42.06 9.10 18.25
N LYS A 199 42.37 9.86 17.20
CA LYS A 199 43.17 11.09 17.27
C LYS A 199 42.51 12.12 18.20
N PRO A 200 43.21 12.62 19.23
CA PRO A 200 42.67 13.64 20.12
C PRO A 200 42.35 14.95 19.41
N GLY A 201 41.32 15.66 19.88
CA GLY A 201 40.93 16.97 19.34
C GLY A 201 40.00 16.95 18.12
N LEU A 202 39.73 15.79 17.52
CA LEU A 202 38.77 15.66 16.41
C LEU A 202 37.32 15.63 16.90
N LYS A 203 36.36 16.10 16.09
CA LYS A 203 34.93 15.98 16.38
C LYS A 203 34.54 14.50 16.39
N ASN A 204 33.97 14.05 17.50
CA ASN A 204 33.90 12.61 17.79
C ASN A 204 32.48 12.02 17.77
N THR A 205 31.45 12.86 17.91
CA THR A 205 30.09 12.38 18.11
C THR A 205 29.12 12.99 17.11
N ILE A 206 28.25 12.15 16.58
CA ILE A 206 27.13 12.56 15.71
C ILE A 206 26.07 13.21 16.61
N ASP A 207 25.49 14.33 16.18
CA ASP A 207 24.43 15.01 16.92
C ASP A 207 23.14 14.18 16.88
N PRO A 208 22.72 13.58 18.01
CA PRO A 208 21.54 12.73 18.04
C PRO A 208 20.25 13.50 17.71
N LYS A 209 20.22 14.83 17.86
CA LYS A 209 19.05 15.66 17.55
C LYS A 209 18.75 15.73 16.05
N THR A 210 19.79 15.67 15.23
CA THR A 210 19.69 15.80 13.77
C THR A 210 19.50 14.47 13.06
N MET A 211 19.79 13.37 13.74
CA MET A 211 19.63 12.00 13.25
C MET A 211 18.19 11.49 13.39
N PRO A 212 17.84 10.35 12.78
CA PRO A 212 16.54 9.69 12.98
C PRO A 212 16.23 9.43 14.45
N HIS A 213 14.99 9.70 14.85
CA HIS A 213 14.50 9.46 16.21
C HIS A 213 13.83 8.10 16.29
N ILE A 214 13.72 7.55 17.49
CA ILE A 214 13.20 6.22 17.72
C ILE A 214 11.83 6.32 18.38
N LEU A 215 10.88 5.57 17.82
CA LEU A 215 9.61 5.24 18.44
C LEU A 215 9.70 3.82 18.98
N ARG A 216 9.49 3.65 20.29
CA ARG A 216 9.44 2.34 20.95
C ARG A 216 8.27 2.23 21.91
N ARG A 217 7.79 1.01 22.10
CA ARG A 217 6.81 0.66 23.11
C ARG A 217 7.52 0.50 24.46
N VAL A 218 7.01 1.15 25.49
CA VAL A 218 7.52 1.08 26.87
C VAL A 218 6.42 0.54 27.78
N PRO A 219 6.64 -0.60 28.47
CA PRO A 219 5.71 -1.11 29.46
C PRO A 219 5.49 -0.11 30.60
N ASP A 220 4.24 0.09 31.00
CA ASP A 220 3.87 0.97 32.11
C ASP A 220 2.58 0.47 32.76
N ALA A 221 2.69 0.04 34.02
CA ALA A 221 1.55 -0.45 34.80
C ALA A 221 0.54 0.65 35.17
N THR A 222 0.89 1.92 34.99
CA THR A 222 0.03 3.08 35.28
C THR A 222 -0.96 3.36 34.16
N ASN A 223 -0.58 3.05 32.90
CA ASN A 223 -1.46 3.24 31.76
C ASN A 223 -2.53 2.14 31.74
N PRO A 224 -3.79 2.47 31.39
CA PRO A 224 -4.87 1.48 31.28
C PRO A 224 -4.54 0.32 30.31
N ASP A 225 -3.75 0.61 29.27
CA ASP A 225 -3.32 -0.36 28.26
C ASP A 225 -2.09 -1.18 28.68
N GLY A 226 -1.46 -0.85 29.81
CA GLY A 226 -0.25 -1.50 30.31
C GLY A 226 1.07 -1.09 29.61
N PHE A 227 1.01 -0.18 28.63
CA PHE A 227 2.17 0.38 27.94
C PHE A 227 1.86 1.75 27.32
N TYR A 228 2.90 2.47 26.91
CA TYR A 228 2.81 3.68 26.09
C TYR A 228 3.91 3.68 25.01
N PHE A 229 3.78 4.55 24.01
CA PHE A 229 4.82 4.78 23.03
C PHE A 229 5.71 5.97 23.43
N SER A 230 7.01 5.75 23.54
CA SER A 230 7.98 6.83 23.74
C SER A 230 8.63 7.22 22.41
N PHE A 231 8.59 8.50 22.07
CA PHE A 231 9.31 9.06 20.92
C PHE A 231 10.47 9.96 21.38
N GLY A 232 11.64 9.76 20.80
CA GLY A 232 12.80 10.62 21.05
C GLY A 232 14.08 10.16 20.37
N TRP A 233 15.11 11.02 20.40
CA TRP A 233 16.45 10.67 19.97
C TRP A 233 17.14 9.74 20.97
N GLN A 234 18.07 8.95 20.44
CA GLN A 234 19.01 8.15 21.23
C GLN A 234 20.43 8.52 20.84
N SER A 235 21.38 8.35 21.75
CA SER A 235 22.79 8.57 21.44
C SER A 235 23.25 7.60 20.34
N TRP A 236 24.05 8.12 19.40
CA TRP A 236 24.77 7.30 18.41
C TRP A 236 26.13 6.92 18.98
N GLU A 237 26.70 5.82 18.49
CA GLU A 237 28.01 5.39 18.95
C GLU A 237 29.07 6.42 18.52
N THR A 238 30.04 6.65 19.41
CA THR A 238 31.13 7.59 19.16
C THR A 238 32.23 6.94 18.35
N ARG A 239 33.00 7.74 17.63
CA ARG A 239 34.13 7.24 16.88
C ARG A 239 35.25 6.79 17.83
N ASN A 240 35.57 5.50 17.82
CA ASN A 240 36.52 4.94 18.79
C ASN A 240 37.97 4.92 18.28
N VAL A 241 38.18 4.92 16.96
CA VAL A 241 39.51 4.73 16.34
C VAL A 241 39.73 5.62 15.10
N GLY A 242 41.00 5.88 14.80
CA GLY A 242 41.47 6.53 13.57
C GLY A 242 41.46 8.06 13.61
N ASP A 243 41.62 8.65 12.42
CA ASP A 243 41.52 10.09 12.13
C ASP A 243 40.72 10.38 10.84
N ASP A 244 40.47 11.66 10.53
CA ASP A 244 39.60 12.05 9.41
C ASP A 244 39.99 11.47 8.03
N ASP A 245 41.19 10.92 7.89
CA ASP A 245 41.63 10.21 6.68
C ASP A 245 41.34 8.70 6.75
N THR A 246 41.62 8.04 7.88
CA THR A 246 41.52 6.57 8.02
C THR A 246 40.13 6.04 8.40
N ASN A 247 39.32 6.86 9.08
CA ASN A 247 37.95 6.55 9.45
C ASN A 247 37.09 7.83 9.36
N PRO A 248 36.93 8.40 8.15
CA PRO A 248 36.27 9.68 7.94
C PRO A 248 34.85 9.70 8.51
N PRO A 249 34.27 10.90 8.78
CA PRO A 249 32.84 11.03 9.03
C PRO A 249 32.02 10.35 7.93
N PRO A 250 30.93 9.64 8.28
CA PRO A 250 30.06 9.02 7.28
C PRO A 250 29.57 10.01 6.24
N SER A 251 29.43 9.59 4.99
CA SER A 251 29.09 10.48 3.87
C SER A 251 27.74 11.20 4.00
N PHE A 252 26.84 10.71 4.86
CA PHE A 252 25.57 11.38 5.15
C PHE A 252 25.71 12.63 6.06
N ILE A 253 26.86 12.84 6.71
CA ILE A 253 27.08 14.02 7.54
C ILE A 253 27.19 15.25 6.63
N GLY A 254 26.27 16.21 6.81
CA GLY A 254 26.17 17.39 5.95
C GLY A 254 25.31 17.19 4.70
N ALA A 255 24.76 15.99 4.47
CA ALA A 255 23.85 15.69 3.36
C ALA A 255 22.46 15.28 3.87
N ALA A 256 21.41 15.54 3.11
CA ALA A 256 20.07 15.09 3.49
C ALA A 256 19.95 13.57 3.34
N ILE A 257 19.40 12.89 4.35
CA ILE A 257 19.05 11.48 4.24
C ILE A 257 17.67 11.40 3.59
N ASN A 258 17.55 10.66 2.49
CA ASN A 258 16.34 10.48 1.72
C ASN A 258 15.50 9.30 2.22
N ASP A 259 16.13 8.20 2.62
CA ASP A 259 15.44 7.00 3.08
C ASP A 259 16.22 6.29 4.19
N VAL A 260 15.48 5.54 5.00
CA VAL A 260 16.02 4.66 6.03
C VAL A 260 15.53 3.24 5.76
N PHE A 261 16.45 2.29 5.72
CA PHE A 261 16.13 0.90 5.38
C PHE A 261 16.90 -0.06 6.29
N TYR A 262 16.51 -1.33 6.24
CA TYR A 262 17.19 -2.39 6.97
C TYR A 262 17.49 -3.54 6.03
N HIS A 263 18.75 -3.98 6.00
CA HIS A 263 19.19 -5.03 5.10
C HIS A 263 20.31 -5.85 5.72
N ARG A 264 20.12 -7.17 5.83
CA ARG A 264 21.11 -8.14 6.36
C ARG A 264 21.77 -7.68 7.68
N GLU A 265 20.96 -7.43 8.71
CA GLU A 265 21.43 -7.02 10.04
C GLU A 265 22.12 -5.66 10.11
N ARG A 266 21.93 -4.80 9.10
CA ARG A 266 22.48 -3.44 9.05
C ARG A 266 21.38 -2.42 8.86
N LEU A 267 21.44 -1.35 9.65
CA LEU A 267 20.62 -0.16 9.44
C LEU A 267 21.28 0.68 8.34
N GLY A 268 20.51 1.04 7.31
CA GLY A 268 20.99 1.77 6.16
C GLY A 268 20.36 3.15 6.04
N PHE A 269 21.17 4.11 5.57
CA PHE A 269 20.76 5.43 5.15
C PHE A 269 21.07 5.62 3.68
N LEU A 270 20.10 6.17 2.97
CA LEU A 270 20.22 6.55 1.58
C LEU A 270 20.39 8.07 1.50
N THR A 271 21.49 8.55 0.92
CA THR A 271 21.65 9.96 0.55
C THR A 271 21.33 10.13 -0.93
N THR A 272 21.53 11.32 -1.48
CA THR A 272 21.38 11.55 -2.93
C THR A 272 22.28 10.61 -3.75
N GLU A 273 23.54 10.40 -3.35
CA GLU A 273 24.55 9.71 -4.18
C GLU A 273 25.21 8.49 -3.49
N SER A 274 24.98 8.30 -2.19
CA SER A 274 25.63 7.26 -1.41
C SER A 274 24.65 6.38 -0.63
N VAL A 275 25.08 5.15 -0.41
CA VAL A 275 24.43 4.20 0.49
C VAL A 275 25.36 3.95 1.65
N VAL A 276 24.88 4.25 2.86
CA VAL A 276 25.65 4.06 4.09
C VAL A 276 24.93 3.05 4.97
N MET A 277 25.62 2.00 5.40
CA MET A 277 25.07 0.97 6.29
C MET A 277 25.92 0.81 7.55
N SER A 278 25.23 0.65 8.68
CA SER A 278 25.81 0.46 10.00
C SER A 278 26.66 -0.79 10.09
N GLU A 279 27.45 -0.92 11.16
CA GLU A 279 28.02 -2.20 11.56
C GLU A 279 26.94 -3.28 11.71
N THR A 280 27.30 -4.52 11.39
CA THR A 280 26.40 -5.68 11.50
C THR A 280 25.97 -5.89 12.95
N GLY A 281 24.66 -5.92 13.21
CA GLY A 281 24.09 -6.11 14.56
C GLY A 281 24.13 -4.88 15.47
N TYR A 282 24.91 -3.85 15.13
CA TYR A 282 25.02 -2.60 15.88
C TYR A 282 24.46 -1.43 15.07
N HIS A 283 23.13 -1.29 15.07
CA HIS A 283 22.39 -0.32 14.24
C HIS A 283 22.76 1.14 14.45
N ARG A 284 23.40 1.49 15.58
CA ARG A 284 23.80 2.86 15.93
C ARG A 284 25.28 3.16 15.71
N ASN A 285 26.06 2.19 15.20
CA ASN A 285 27.46 2.40 14.89
C ASN A 285 27.69 2.58 13.38
N PHE A 286 28.19 3.78 13.02
CA PHE A 286 28.60 4.14 11.67
C PHE A 286 30.10 4.46 11.59
N TRP A 287 30.87 4.03 12.59
CA TRP A 287 32.32 4.16 12.62
C TRP A 287 32.99 2.81 12.49
N ARG A 288 34.15 2.78 11.84
CA ARG A 288 35.01 1.59 11.86
C ARG A 288 35.44 1.28 13.29
N THR A 289 35.57 -0.01 13.58
CA THR A 289 35.94 -0.51 14.91
C THR A 289 37.45 -0.60 15.06
N THR A 290 38.15 -0.80 13.94
CA THR A 290 39.61 -0.78 13.84
C THR A 290 40.02 -0.16 12.50
N VAL A 291 41.18 0.50 12.47
CA VAL A 291 41.74 1.04 11.21
C VAL A 291 42.84 0.15 10.64
N THR A 292 43.39 -0.77 11.43
CA THR A 292 44.52 -1.63 11.01
C THR A 292 44.11 -2.72 10.01
N GLN A 293 42.84 -3.11 10.02
CA GLN A 293 42.27 -4.01 9.03
C GLN A 293 40.82 -3.62 8.75
N ILE A 294 40.34 -3.93 7.54
CA ILE A 294 38.92 -3.83 7.23
C ILE A 294 38.29 -5.17 7.61
N LEU A 295 37.39 -5.17 8.59
CA LEU A 295 36.63 -6.37 8.98
C LEU A 295 35.35 -6.49 8.14
N ASP A 296 34.85 -7.71 8.01
CA ASP A 296 33.66 -7.96 7.17
C ASP A 296 32.37 -7.40 7.80
N SER A 297 32.33 -7.26 9.13
CA SER A 297 31.21 -6.70 9.89
C SER A 297 31.16 -5.16 9.89
N GLU A 298 32.23 -4.49 9.41
CA GLU A 298 32.36 -3.04 9.46
C GLU A 298 31.37 -2.28 8.58
N VAL A 299 31.24 -0.98 8.85
CA VAL A 299 30.37 -0.03 8.16
C VAL A 299 30.63 -0.04 6.67
N ILE A 300 29.56 0.08 5.89
CA ILE A 300 29.64 0.17 4.43
C ILE A 300 29.26 1.59 4.04
N ASP A 301 30.12 2.29 3.30
CA ASP A 301 29.84 3.60 2.73
C ASP A 301 30.28 3.59 1.27
N VAL A 302 29.31 3.53 0.36
CA VAL A 302 29.57 3.35 -1.07
C VAL A 302 28.78 4.37 -1.85
N SER A 303 29.44 5.08 -2.76
CA SER A 303 28.80 5.93 -3.75
C SER A 303 28.22 5.07 -4.88
N VAL A 304 27.02 5.42 -5.33
CA VAL A 304 26.35 4.75 -6.44
C VAL A 304 26.89 5.28 -7.76
N PRO A 305 27.50 4.43 -8.61
CA PRO A 305 28.00 4.87 -9.89
C PRO A 305 26.83 5.11 -10.86
N SER A 306 26.75 6.32 -11.41
CA SER A 306 25.77 6.69 -12.43
C SER A 306 26.38 7.61 -13.49
N HIS A 307 25.87 7.52 -14.72
CA HIS A 307 26.29 8.40 -15.83
C HIS A 307 25.65 9.80 -15.75
N SER A 308 24.52 9.92 -15.07
CA SER A 308 23.79 11.15 -14.81
C SER A 308 23.68 11.37 -13.30
N ILE A 309 23.34 12.59 -12.88
CA ILE A 309 22.99 12.86 -11.48
C ILE A 309 21.78 11.99 -11.15
N VAL A 310 21.92 11.11 -10.16
CA VAL A 310 20.84 10.26 -9.65
C VAL A 310 20.58 10.74 -8.23
N ASP A 311 19.31 11.05 -7.94
CA ASP A 311 18.88 11.31 -6.57
C ASP A 311 18.14 10.08 -6.06
N LEU A 312 18.82 9.31 -5.21
CA LEU A 312 18.29 8.06 -4.65
C LEU A 312 17.19 8.35 -3.63
N ARG A 313 16.01 7.78 -3.85
CA ARG A 313 14.78 8.07 -3.07
C ARG A 313 14.29 6.93 -2.22
N HIS A 314 14.41 5.70 -2.70
CA HIS A 314 13.90 4.53 -2.00
C HIS A 314 14.87 3.37 -2.05
N ALA A 315 14.99 2.64 -0.95
CA ALA A 315 15.77 1.41 -0.87
C ALA A 315 14.89 0.26 -0.38
N VAL A 316 14.70 -0.77 -1.21
CA VAL A 316 13.83 -1.91 -0.91
C VAL A 316 14.62 -3.21 -1.04
N PRO A 317 14.69 -4.02 0.02
CA PRO A 317 15.25 -5.38 -0.07
C PRO A 317 14.46 -6.22 -1.07
N TYR A 318 15.16 -6.86 -2.00
CA TYR A 318 14.55 -7.70 -3.05
C TYR A 318 15.42 -8.93 -3.29
N LEU A 319 14.87 -10.11 -2.96
CA LEU A 319 15.60 -11.38 -2.98
C LEU A 319 16.91 -11.28 -2.18
N SER A 320 18.05 -11.57 -2.81
CA SER A 320 19.37 -11.48 -2.19
C SER A 320 20.01 -10.08 -2.30
N ALA A 321 19.38 -9.13 -2.97
CA ALA A 321 19.94 -7.81 -3.25
C ALA A 321 19.16 -6.69 -2.56
N LEU A 322 19.73 -5.50 -2.57
CA LEU A 322 19.04 -4.27 -2.21
C LEU A 322 18.79 -3.46 -3.48
N MET A 323 17.53 -3.22 -3.81
CA MET A 323 17.14 -2.37 -4.94
C MET A 323 17.09 -0.93 -4.50
N LEU A 324 17.82 -0.08 -5.22
CA LEU A 324 17.91 1.35 -5.01
C LEU A 324 17.18 2.05 -6.14
N PHE A 325 16.20 2.88 -5.81
CA PHE A 325 15.40 3.63 -6.76
C PHE A 325 15.81 5.08 -6.74
N GLY A 326 16.39 5.53 -7.83
CA GLY A 326 16.61 6.94 -8.12
C GLY A 326 15.43 7.56 -8.87
N THR A 327 15.53 8.86 -9.13
CA THR A 327 14.55 9.59 -9.95
C THR A 327 14.40 9.03 -11.35
N ASP A 328 15.50 8.59 -11.97
CA ASP A 328 15.55 8.21 -13.40
C ASP A 328 16.21 6.84 -13.66
N SER A 329 16.64 6.14 -12.61
CA SER A 329 17.26 4.82 -12.75
C SER A 329 17.11 3.96 -11.50
N GLN A 330 17.26 2.66 -11.69
CA GLN A 330 17.30 1.63 -10.67
C GLN A 330 18.71 1.06 -10.61
N HIS A 331 19.23 0.92 -9.39
CA HIS A 331 20.49 0.27 -9.12
C HIS A 331 20.27 -0.94 -8.21
N GLN A 332 21.11 -1.94 -8.36
CA GLN A 332 21.09 -3.13 -7.53
C GLN A 332 22.40 -3.17 -6.74
N LEU A 333 22.29 -3.13 -5.42
CA LEU A 333 23.41 -3.38 -4.51
C LEU A 333 23.45 -4.87 -4.20
N THR A 334 24.55 -5.50 -4.59
CA THR A 334 24.81 -6.93 -4.40
C THR A 334 26.15 -7.13 -3.70
N ALA A 335 26.34 -8.33 -3.15
CA ALA A 335 27.62 -8.73 -2.58
C ALA A 335 27.77 -10.25 -2.60
N SER A 336 28.97 -10.73 -2.92
CA SER A 336 29.34 -12.15 -2.93
C SER A 336 30.77 -12.31 -2.40
N PRO A 337 31.06 -13.28 -1.51
CA PRO A 337 30.16 -14.29 -0.95
C PRO A 337 29.25 -13.79 0.19
N LEU A 338 29.62 -12.68 0.84
CA LEU A 338 28.86 -12.06 1.94
C LEU A 338 28.81 -10.54 1.76
N LEU A 339 27.92 -9.84 2.47
CA LEU A 339 27.81 -8.38 2.41
C LEU A 339 28.80 -7.72 3.38
N SER A 340 29.93 -7.25 2.83
CA SER A 340 30.99 -6.55 3.55
C SER A 340 31.45 -5.30 2.81
N PRO A 341 32.20 -4.40 3.46
CA PRO A 341 32.78 -3.23 2.80
C PRO A 341 33.72 -3.60 1.62
N LYS A 342 34.30 -4.81 1.62
CA LYS A 342 35.22 -5.27 0.56
C LYS A 342 34.52 -5.89 -0.65
N THR A 343 33.31 -6.40 -0.46
CA THR A 343 32.61 -7.24 -1.45
C THR A 343 31.36 -6.59 -2.01
N VAL A 344 30.91 -5.48 -1.42
CA VAL A 344 29.76 -4.72 -1.88
C VAL A 344 30.02 -4.13 -3.27
N LYS A 345 29.03 -4.27 -4.15
CA LYS A 345 29.05 -3.70 -5.49
C LYS A 345 27.67 -3.14 -5.79
N VAL A 346 27.65 -1.98 -6.44
CA VAL A 346 26.43 -1.36 -6.93
C VAL A 346 26.48 -1.32 -8.44
N ASP A 347 25.51 -1.98 -9.08
CA ASP A 347 25.37 -2.03 -10.54
C ASP A 347 24.08 -1.34 -10.96
N ALA A 348 24.11 -0.63 -12.09
CA ALA A 348 22.88 -0.11 -12.70
C ALA A 348 22.07 -1.28 -13.29
N SER A 349 20.74 -1.26 -13.10
CA SER A 349 19.83 -2.29 -13.57
C SER A 349 18.99 -1.79 -14.75
N THR A 350 18.07 -0.86 -14.50
CA THR A 350 17.17 -0.28 -15.51
C THR A 350 17.14 1.24 -15.38
N ASN A 351 16.80 1.96 -16.46
CA ASN A 351 16.79 3.43 -16.49
C ASN A 351 15.36 3.98 -16.59
N TYR A 352 14.48 3.52 -15.70
CA TYR A 352 13.12 4.03 -15.62
C TYR A 352 12.98 4.98 -14.44
N SER A 353 12.03 5.92 -14.50
CA SER A 353 11.78 6.80 -13.37
C SER A 353 10.92 6.13 -12.30
N ALA A 354 11.10 6.53 -11.05
CA ALA A 354 10.28 6.08 -9.93
C ALA A 354 9.70 7.27 -9.15
N SER A 355 8.57 7.04 -8.47
CA SER A 355 7.96 8.03 -7.59
C SER A 355 8.93 8.43 -6.51
N SER A 356 8.90 9.71 -6.17
CA SER A 356 9.72 10.27 -5.09
C SER A 356 9.03 10.24 -3.72
N VAL A 357 7.74 9.89 -3.72
CA VAL A 357 6.86 9.90 -2.54
C VAL A 357 6.52 8.48 -2.12
N VAL A 358 6.18 7.63 -3.09
CA VAL A 358 5.64 6.29 -2.86
C VAL A 358 6.73 5.24 -2.94
N SER A 359 6.93 4.51 -1.85
CA SER A 359 7.88 3.39 -1.79
C SER A 359 7.39 2.21 -2.66
N PRO A 360 8.30 1.53 -3.39
CA PRO A 360 7.98 0.29 -4.08
C PRO A 360 7.51 -0.81 -3.13
N VAL A 361 6.69 -1.74 -3.63
CA VAL A 361 6.12 -2.85 -2.86
C VAL A 361 6.41 -4.19 -3.52
N LEU A 362 6.52 -5.24 -2.72
CA LEU A 362 6.75 -6.60 -3.20
C LEU A 362 5.43 -7.32 -3.49
N LEU A 363 5.38 -8.04 -4.60
CA LEU A 363 4.27 -8.88 -5.02
C LEU A 363 4.82 -10.26 -5.39
N GLY A 364 4.99 -11.12 -4.38
CA GLY A 364 5.66 -12.40 -4.54
C GLY A 364 7.12 -12.17 -4.93
N ASP A 365 7.53 -12.74 -6.06
CA ASP A 365 8.89 -12.61 -6.60
C ASP A 365 9.06 -11.36 -7.49
N SER A 366 8.01 -10.58 -7.73
CA SER A 366 8.07 -9.33 -8.48
C SER A 366 8.07 -8.12 -7.55
N LEU A 367 8.63 -7.00 -8.03
CA LEU A 367 8.60 -5.71 -7.35
C LEU A 367 7.75 -4.72 -8.17
N ILE A 368 6.79 -4.09 -7.52
CA ILE A 368 5.90 -3.11 -8.16
C ILE A 368 6.28 -1.70 -7.72
N TYR A 369 6.45 -0.80 -8.68
CA TYR A 369 6.68 0.62 -8.42
C TYR A 369 5.91 1.50 -9.39
N VAL A 370 5.72 2.74 -8.99
CA VAL A 370 4.99 3.75 -9.77
C VAL A 370 5.97 4.81 -10.26
N SER A 371 5.76 5.28 -11.48
CA SER A 371 6.39 6.48 -12.02
C SER A 371 5.33 7.59 -12.09
N ASP A 372 5.49 8.64 -11.28
CA ASP A 372 4.59 9.80 -11.33
C ASP A 372 4.77 10.58 -12.64
N ARG A 373 3.69 11.10 -13.20
CA ARG A 373 3.70 11.99 -14.39
C ARG A 373 2.71 13.13 -14.19
N THR A 374 2.68 14.07 -15.13
CA THR A 374 1.78 15.24 -15.05
C THR A 374 0.30 14.86 -15.01
N GLU A 375 -0.12 13.93 -15.87
CA GLU A 375 -1.54 13.56 -15.98
C GLU A 375 -1.83 12.10 -15.58
N TRP A 376 -1.00 11.16 -16.04
CA TRP A 376 -1.25 9.72 -15.86
C TRP A 376 0.00 8.98 -15.39
N ALA A 377 -0.09 8.34 -14.23
CA ALA A 377 1.02 7.60 -13.66
C ALA A 377 1.20 6.27 -14.40
N THR A 378 2.45 5.84 -14.52
CA THR A 378 2.78 4.52 -15.06
C THR A 378 3.09 3.58 -13.91
N VAL A 379 2.54 2.37 -13.92
CA VAL A 379 2.89 1.34 -12.94
C VAL A 379 3.72 0.27 -13.63
N ARG A 380 4.85 -0.10 -13.02
CA ARG A 380 5.80 -1.06 -13.57
C ARG A 380 5.99 -2.23 -12.63
N GLU A 381 6.16 -3.39 -13.24
CA GLU A 381 6.54 -4.64 -12.57
C GLU A 381 7.99 -4.94 -12.93
N TYR A 382 8.86 -4.85 -11.93
CA TYR A 382 10.25 -5.29 -12.00
C TYR A 382 10.32 -6.76 -11.64
N PHE A 383 10.97 -7.56 -12.49
CA PHE A 383 11.21 -8.97 -12.26
C PHE A 383 12.55 -9.38 -12.90
N ILE A 384 13.09 -10.51 -12.46
CA ILE A 384 14.28 -11.10 -13.09
C ILE A 384 13.80 -12.19 -14.03
N SER A 385 14.11 -12.06 -15.32
CA SER A 385 13.76 -13.09 -16.32
C SER A 385 14.65 -14.33 -16.13
N GLU A 386 14.05 -15.51 -15.99
CA GLU A 386 14.77 -16.78 -15.87
C GLU A 386 15.53 -17.16 -17.16
N GLU A 387 15.02 -16.77 -18.32
CA GLU A 387 15.63 -17.12 -19.62
C GLU A 387 16.88 -16.30 -19.92
N ALA A 388 16.85 -15.01 -19.59
CA ALA A 388 17.92 -14.08 -19.92
C ALA A 388 18.87 -13.81 -18.74
N VAL A 389 18.49 -14.16 -17.50
CA VAL A 389 19.16 -13.74 -16.25
C VAL A 389 19.38 -12.22 -16.21
N THR A 390 18.51 -11.47 -16.90
CA THR A 390 18.51 -10.02 -16.93
C THR A 390 17.28 -9.50 -16.20
N ALA A 391 17.48 -8.38 -15.51
CA ALA A 391 16.38 -7.61 -14.95
C ALA A 391 15.56 -6.96 -16.07
N ASP A 392 14.24 -6.99 -15.93
CA ASP A 392 13.32 -6.25 -16.79
C ASP A 392 12.27 -5.53 -15.92
N ALA A 393 11.71 -4.44 -16.45
CA ALA A 393 10.67 -3.66 -15.81
C ALA A 393 9.51 -3.41 -16.79
N ALA A 394 8.57 -4.36 -16.81
CA ALA A 394 7.42 -4.32 -17.70
C ALA A 394 6.40 -3.25 -17.27
N ASP A 395 5.84 -2.54 -18.23
CA ASP A 395 4.76 -1.58 -18.01
C ASP A 395 3.40 -2.30 -17.96
N ILE A 396 2.86 -2.47 -16.75
CA ILE A 396 1.55 -3.12 -16.54
C ILE A 396 0.37 -2.19 -16.84
N THR A 397 0.63 -0.89 -17.01
CA THR A 397 -0.33 0.12 -17.45
C THR A 397 -0.32 0.37 -18.97
N GLY A 398 0.54 -0.32 -19.74
CA GLY A 398 0.71 -0.05 -21.17
C GLY A 398 -0.57 -0.21 -22.03
N HIS A 399 -1.54 -1.02 -21.58
CA HIS A 399 -2.85 -1.18 -22.24
C HIS A 399 -3.93 -0.21 -21.71
N VAL A 400 -3.62 0.54 -20.65
CA VAL A 400 -4.47 1.53 -19.98
C VAL A 400 -3.68 2.81 -19.62
N PRO A 401 -3.05 3.48 -20.61
CA PRO A 401 -2.12 4.58 -20.36
C PRO A 401 -2.76 5.82 -19.71
N GLU A 402 -4.08 6.01 -19.85
CA GLU A 402 -4.85 7.15 -19.34
C GLU A 402 -5.81 6.74 -18.22
N TYR A 403 -5.39 5.81 -17.34
CA TYR A 403 -6.27 5.25 -16.31
C TYR A 403 -5.92 5.71 -14.89
N VAL A 404 -4.66 5.53 -14.47
CA VAL A 404 -4.18 5.87 -13.12
C VAL A 404 -3.76 7.36 -13.08
N PRO A 405 -4.33 8.19 -12.19
CA PRO A 405 -3.98 9.60 -12.10
C PRO A 405 -2.49 9.84 -11.82
N GLY A 406 -1.97 10.95 -12.32
CA GLY A 406 -0.53 11.26 -12.41
C GLY A 406 0.25 11.21 -11.10
N LYS A 407 -0.38 11.52 -9.97
CA LYS A 407 0.24 11.51 -8.65
C LYS A 407 -0.39 10.45 -7.76
N VAL A 408 0.44 9.55 -7.24
CA VAL A 408 0.01 8.50 -6.31
C VAL A 408 0.34 8.88 -4.88
N ARG A 409 -0.61 8.61 -3.97
CA ARG A 409 -0.50 8.81 -2.53
C ARG A 409 0.06 7.59 -1.82
N ALA A 410 -0.50 6.42 -2.14
CA ALA A 410 -0.21 5.18 -1.44
C ALA A 410 -0.28 4.00 -2.41
N LEU A 411 0.61 3.04 -2.20
CA LEU A 411 0.73 1.80 -2.94
C LEU A 411 0.82 0.65 -1.93
N THR A 412 0.05 -0.40 -2.12
CA THR A 412 0.17 -1.63 -1.33
C THR A 412 -0.08 -2.84 -2.19
N ALA A 413 0.59 -3.95 -1.89
CA ALA A 413 0.46 -5.21 -2.60
C ALA A 413 0.18 -6.33 -1.60
N GLY A 414 -0.67 -7.27 -2.01
CA GLY A 414 -1.03 -8.45 -1.23
C GLY A 414 -0.64 -9.69 -2.02
N PRO A 415 0.51 -10.33 -1.75
CA PRO A 415 0.94 -11.52 -2.47
C PRO A 415 -0.05 -12.68 -2.30
N ASP A 416 -0.62 -12.86 -1.11
CA ASP A 416 -1.60 -13.93 -0.83
C ASP A 416 -2.90 -13.82 -1.64
N VAL A 417 -3.24 -12.60 -2.05
CA VAL A 417 -4.45 -12.29 -2.82
C VAL A 417 -4.15 -11.92 -4.27
N GLU A 418 -2.87 -11.89 -4.66
CA GLU A 418 -2.37 -11.52 -5.99
C GLU A 418 -2.93 -10.17 -6.50
N MET A 419 -3.01 -9.17 -5.61
CA MET A 419 -3.57 -7.84 -5.92
C MET A 419 -2.65 -6.70 -5.53
N VAL A 420 -2.66 -5.64 -6.33
CA VAL A 420 -2.01 -4.37 -6.03
C VAL A 420 -3.05 -3.27 -6.00
N PHE A 421 -2.95 -2.38 -5.00
CA PHE A 421 -3.85 -1.25 -4.82
C PHE A 421 -3.06 0.05 -4.92
N VAL A 422 -3.57 0.97 -5.74
CA VAL A 422 -2.98 2.29 -5.98
C VAL A 422 -4.02 3.36 -5.61
N ALA A 423 -3.66 4.24 -4.68
CA ALA A 423 -4.51 5.38 -4.29
C ALA A 423 -3.91 6.69 -4.83
N PRO A 424 -4.66 7.49 -5.61
CA PRO A 424 -4.18 8.77 -6.12
C PRO A 424 -4.19 9.88 -5.06
N GLU A 425 -3.31 10.88 -5.22
CA GLU A 425 -3.18 12.04 -4.31
C GLU A 425 -4.33 13.06 -4.46
N ASP A 426 -4.87 13.24 -5.67
CA ASP A 426 -5.82 14.32 -5.97
C ASP A 426 -7.30 13.88 -5.98
N ALA A 427 -7.62 12.62 -5.70
CA ALA A 427 -9.01 12.16 -5.73
C ALA A 427 -9.80 12.61 -4.50
N SER A 428 -10.90 13.34 -4.72
CA SER A 428 -11.85 13.73 -3.68
C SER A 428 -12.73 12.57 -3.17
N ASP A 429 -12.95 11.54 -4.00
CA ASP A 429 -14.02 10.56 -3.81
C ASP A 429 -13.54 9.11 -3.50
N GLY A 430 -12.55 8.94 -2.61
CA GLY A 430 -12.16 7.60 -2.12
C GLY A 430 -11.89 6.57 -3.21
N GLN A 431 -11.09 6.96 -4.22
CA GLN A 431 -10.81 6.13 -5.39
C GLN A 431 -9.59 5.24 -5.15
N LEU A 432 -9.70 3.97 -5.56
CA LEU A 432 -8.62 3.00 -5.58
C LEU A 432 -8.54 2.35 -6.97
N TYR A 433 -7.34 2.22 -7.48
CA TYR A 433 -7.06 1.49 -8.71
C TYR A 433 -6.48 0.14 -8.33
N VAL A 434 -7.16 -0.92 -8.75
CA VAL A 434 -6.85 -2.29 -8.36
C VAL A 434 -6.34 -3.06 -9.55
N TYR A 435 -5.15 -3.63 -9.40
CA TYR A 435 -4.55 -4.52 -10.36
C TYR A 435 -4.63 -5.95 -9.85
N ASN A 436 -5.32 -6.81 -10.60
CA ASN A 436 -5.40 -8.24 -10.37
C ASN A 436 -4.39 -8.93 -11.29
N THR A 437 -3.44 -9.64 -10.68
CA THR A 437 -2.49 -10.48 -11.41
C THR A 437 -2.76 -11.95 -11.10
N ARG A 438 -2.42 -12.83 -12.02
CA ARG A 438 -2.36 -14.27 -11.78
C ARG A 438 -1.45 -14.92 -12.78
N TRP A 439 -0.55 -15.77 -12.28
CA TRP A 439 0.31 -16.60 -13.08
C TRP A 439 -0.26 -18.03 -13.17
N ALA A 440 -0.17 -18.64 -14.36
CA ALA A 440 -0.52 -20.04 -14.59
C ALA A 440 0.65 -20.73 -15.28
N GLY A 441 1.52 -21.35 -14.48
CA GLY A 441 2.85 -21.74 -14.97
C GLY A 441 3.65 -20.49 -15.31
N ASN A 442 4.21 -20.43 -16.52
CA ASN A 442 5.01 -19.30 -16.99
C ASN A 442 4.16 -18.21 -17.67
N ASP A 443 2.87 -18.45 -17.90
CA ASP A 443 2.00 -17.50 -18.58
C ASP A 443 1.26 -16.62 -17.57
N LYS A 444 1.30 -15.31 -17.79
CA LYS A 444 0.50 -14.35 -17.02
C LYS A 444 -0.96 -14.41 -17.47
N ALA A 445 -1.71 -15.35 -16.89
CA ALA A 445 -3.10 -15.65 -17.23
C ALA A 445 -4.07 -14.49 -16.94
N GLN A 446 -3.75 -13.62 -15.97
CA GLN A 446 -4.55 -12.44 -15.65
C GLN A 446 -3.65 -11.22 -15.44
N SER A 447 -3.98 -10.13 -16.13
CA SER A 447 -3.42 -8.80 -15.95
C SER A 447 -4.55 -7.80 -16.14
N ALA A 448 -5.27 -7.51 -15.06
CA ALA A 448 -6.56 -6.85 -15.14
C ALA A 448 -6.66 -5.65 -14.20
N TRP A 449 -7.05 -4.51 -14.75
CA TRP A 449 -7.32 -3.29 -13.99
C TRP A 449 -8.82 -3.10 -13.71
N SER A 450 -9.13 -2.62 -12.52
CA SER A 450 -10.46 -2.12 -12.15
C SER A 450 -10.35 -0.91 -11.23
N ARG A 451 -11.40 -0.09 -11.15
CA ARG A 451 -11.45 1.07 -10.26
C ARG A 451 -12.50 0.85 -9.19
N TRP A 452 -12.13 1.03 -7.94
CA TRP A 452 -13.05 1.01 -6.80
C TRP A 452 -13.28 2.44 -6.33
N LYS A 453 -14.55 2.82 -6.23
CA LYS A 453 -15.01 4.09 -5.68
C LYS A 453 -15.73 3.79 -4.37
N LEU A 454 -15.16 4.25 -3.25
CA LEU A 454 -15.73 4.08 -1.92
C LEU A 454 -16.78 5.18 -1.66
N SER A 455 -18.06 4.80 -1.56
CA SER A 455 -19.16 5.71 -1.31
C SER A 455 -19.04 6.35 0.07
N GLY A 456 -19.09 7.69 0.10
CA GLY A 456 -19.08 8.46 1.35
C GLY A 456 -17.74 8.43 2.09
N VAL A 457 -16.64 8.18 1.39
CA VAL A 457 -15.27 8.21 1.91
C VAL A 457 -14.50 9.27 1.12
N GLY A 458 -13.70 10.08 1.82
CA GLY A 458 -12.84 11.07 1.18
C GLY A 458 -11.56 10.45 0.61
N ARG A 459 -10.54 11.27 0.39
CA ARG A 459 -9.24 10.83 -0.10
C ARG A 459 -8.62 9.74 0.79
N VAL A 460 -8.11 8.67 0.17
CA VAL A 460 -7.33 7.63 0.86
C VAL A 460 -5.91 8.14 1.10
N LEU A 461 -5.44 8.07 2.35
CA LEU A 461 -4.16 8.60 2.80
C LEU A 461 -3.09 7.51 2.96
N HIS A 462 -3.50 6.31 3.38
CA HIS A 462 -2.60 5.18 3.64
C HIS A 462 -3.33 3.85 3.47
N MET A 463 -2.62 2.83 3.03
CA MET A 463 -3.15 1.49 2.79
C MET A 463 -2.16 0.43 3.23
N HIS A 464 -2.64 -0.63 3.87
CA HIS A 464 -1.81 -1.79 4.17
C HIS A 464 -2.66 -3.07 4.18
N ILE A 465 -2.12 -4.17 3.62
CA ILE A 465 -2.77 -5.48 3.65
C ILE A 465 -2.19 -6.30 4.80
N ILE A 466 -3.06 -6.88 5.62
CA ILE A 466 -2.68 -7.75 6.74
C ILE A 466 -3.65 -8.93 6.79
N ASP A 467 -3.15 -10.16 6.77
CA ASP A 467 -3.94 -11.40 6.77
C ASP A 467 -5.07 -11.43 5.73
N GLY A 468 -4.80 -10.95 4.50
CA GLY A 468 -5.81 -10.90 3.45
C GLY A 468 -6.91 -9.84 3.67
N LYS A 469 -6.68 -8.87 4.56
CA LYS A 469 -7.56 -7.72 4.81
C LYS A 469 -6.84 -6.43 4.44
N LEU A 470 -7.48 -5.61 3.62
CA LEU A 470 -6.99 -4.29 3.26
C LEU A 470 -7.48 -3.27 4.29
N TYR A 471 -6.56 -2.70 5.05
CA TYR A 471 -6.79 -1.58 5.94
C TYR A 471 -6.54 -0.27 5.21
N LEU A 472 -7.48 0.66 5.32
CA LEU A 472 -7.51 1.94 4.60
C LEU A 472 -7.67 3.06 5.62
N VAL A 473 -6.73 4.00 5.63
CA VAL A 473 -6.90 5.27 6.35
C VAL A 473 -7.32 6.31 5.33
N ALA A 474 -8.48 6.94 5.52
CA ALA A 474 -9.03 7.91 4.59
C ALA A 474 -9.55 9.15 5.31
N VAL A 475 -9.69 10.26 4.58
CA VAL A 475 -10.30 11.48 5.09
C VAL A 475 -11.80 11.24 5.28
N SER A 476 -12.30 11.50 6.48
CA SER A 476 -13.74 11.42 6.77
C SER A 476 -14.45 12.64 6.17
N PRO A 477 -15.60 12.49 5.47
CA PRO A 477 -16.36 13.62 4.95
C PRO A 477 -16.89 14.58 6.04
N ALA A 478 -17.02 14.09 7.28
CA ALA A 478 -17.45 14.88 8.43
C ALA A 478 -16.29 15.59 9.16
N GLY A 479 -15.05 15.47 8.64
CA GLY A 479 -13.83 15.98 9.24
C GLY A 479 -13.02 14.89 9.95
N GLY A 480 -11.69 15.04 9.90
CA GLY A 480 -10.74 14.07 10.46
C GLY A 480 -10.39 12.91 9.53
N THR A 481 -9.91 11.83 10.12
CA THR A 481 -9.54 10.59 9.41
C THR A 481 -10.29 9.39 9.97
N GLU A 482 -10.74 8.51 9.08
CA GLU A 482 -11.41 7.26 9.40
C GLU A 482 -10.60 6.05 8.96
N LEU A 483 -10.78 4.95 9.69
CA LEU A 483 -10.19 3.66 9.40
C LEU A 483 -11.28 2.72 8.86
N LEU A 484 -11.01 2.17 7.68
CA LEU A 484 -11.84 1.23 6.97
C LEU A 484 -11.09 -0.09 6.77
N LYS A 485 -11.84 -1.18 6.66
CA LYS A 485 -11.32 -2.53 6.43
C LYS A 485 -12.10 -3.22 5.32
N ILE A 486 -11.40 -3.79 4.35
CA ILE A 486 -11.98 -4.60 3.27
C ILE A 486 -11.40 -6.02 3.35
N GLU A 487 -12.27 -7.02 3.46
CA GLU A 487 -11.87 -8.43 3.43
C GLU A 487 -11.63 -8.87 1.97
N LEU A 488 -10.43 -9.35 1.64
CA LEU A 488 -10.07 -9.77 0.28
C LEU A 488 -10.08 -11.30 0.11
N ALA A 489 -9.76 -12.05 1.17
CA ALA A 489 -9.40 -13.48 1.06
C ALA A 489 -10.58 -14.45 0.85
N THR A 490 -11.82 -14.04 1.09
CA THR A 490 -13.07 -14.73 0.78
C THR A 490 -14.15 -13.73 1.16
N ILE A 491 -15.26 -13.62 0.42
CA ILE A 491 -16.38 -12.77 0.88
C ILE A 491 -16.89 -13.39 2.20
N ALA A 492 -16.42 -12.83 3.30
CA ALA A 492 -16.75 -13.29 4.63
C ALA A 492 -18.21 -12.92 4.88
N ARG A 493 -19.04 -13.95 5.10
CA ARG A 493 -20.41 -13.76 5.56
C ARG A 493 -20.37 -13.06 6.90
N PRO A 494 -21.06 -11.91 7.07
CA PRO A 494 -21.25 -11.35 8.39
C PRO A 494 -21.88 -12.42 9.27
N THR A 495 -21.33 -12.61 10.46
CA THR A 495 -21.67 -13.73 11.35
C THR A 495 -23.19 -13.87 11.51
N GLY A 496 -23.74 -15.00 11.07
CA GLY A 496 -25.17 -15.31 11.20
C GLY A 496 -26.10 -14.82 10.08
N LEU A 497 -25.59 -14.27 8.98
CA LEU A 497 -26.40 -13.94 7.80
C LEU A 497 -26.38 -15.04 6.73
N PRO A 498 -27.52 -15.30 6.06
CA PRO A 498 -27.60 -16.26 4.95
C PRO A 498 -26.95 -15.72 3.67
N VAL A 499 -26.83 -14.39 3.55
CA VAL A 499 -26.37 -13.68 2.34
C VAL A 499 -25.34 -12.60 2.70
N ASP A 500 -24.36 -12.40 1.83
CA ASP A 500 -23.36 -11.35 1.95
C ASP A 500 -23.97 -9.97 1.68
N VAL A 501 -23.77 -9.05 2.63
CA VAL A 501 -24.20 -7.65 2.50
C VAL A 501 -22.99 -6.79 2.12
N LEU A 502 -23.02 -6.33 0.88
CA LEU A 502 -22.01 -5.55 0.19
C LEU A 502 -22.37 -4.06 0.22
N LEU A 503 -21.93 -3.38 1.27
CA LEU A 503 -22.12 -1.95 1.51
C LEU A 503 -20.78 -1.28 1.85
N ASP A 504 -20.68 0.01 1.57
CA ASP A 504 -19.56 0.84 2.01
C ASP A 504 -19.83 1.46 3.36
N ARG A 505 -18.75 1.71 4.12
CA ARG A 505 -18.82 2.12 5.53
C ARG A 505 -19.74 1.21 6.34
N ARG A 506 -19.77 -0.08 6.00
CA ARG A 506 -20.62 -1.08 6.65
C ARG A 506 -20.28 -1.14 8.13
N CYS A 507 -21.28 -1.07 8.99
CA CYS A 507 -21.15 -1.33 10.41
C CYS A 507 -22.30 -2.22 10.90
N ILE A 508 -22.04 -2.97 11.97
CA ILE A 508 -23.04 -3.81 12.62
C ILE A 508 -23.40 -3.15 13.94
N VAL A 509 -24.64 -2.70 14.06
CA VAL A 509 -25.13 -1.92 15.19
C VAL A 509 -26.33 -2.58 15.85
N GLN A 510 -26.52 -2.32 17.13
CA GLN A 510 -27.71 -2.72 17.87
C GLN A 510 -28.48 -1.46 18.24
N GLY A 511 -29.78 -1.44 17.93
CA GLY A 511 -30.63 -0.29 18.24
C GLY A 511 -30.94 -0.18 19.72
N THR A 512 -31.02 1.07 20.20
CA THR A 512 -31.46 1.39 21.57
C THR A 512 -32.85 2.02 21.49
N TYR A 513 -33.86 1.36 22.07
CA TYR A 513 -35.23 1.86 22.08
C TYR A 513 -35.42 2.93 23.16
N GLN A 514 -36.02 4.05 22.76
CA GLN A 514 -36.45 5.12 23.64
C GLN A 514 -37.98 5.07 23.77
N GLU A 515 -38.44 4.64 24.95
CA GLU A 515 -39.89 4.53 25.23
C GLU A 515 -40.58 5.90 25.13
N PHE A 516 -39.93 6.94 25.67
CA PHE A 516 -40.40 8.31 25.53
C PHE A 516 -40.13 8.81 24.11
N GLY A 517 -41.22 8.99 23.34
CA GLY A 517 -41.17 9.39 21.93
C GLY A 517 -41.31 8.23 20.94
N ASN A 518 -41.20 6.97 21.38
CA ASN A 518 -41.37 5.78 20.54
C ASN A 518 -40.42 5.75 19.32
N PHE A 519 -39.11 5.91 19.59
CA PHE A 519 -38.06 5.86 18.57
C PHE A 519 -36.96 4.86 18.94
N THR A 520 -36.24 4.35 17.95
CA THR A 520 -35.03 3.55 18.13
C THR A 520 -33.83 4.31 17.57
N ASP A 521 -32.80 4.53 18.38
CA ASP A 521 -31.58 5.21 17.97
C ASP A 521 -30.49 4.18 17.62
N LEU A 522 -29.89 4.33 16.44
CA LEU A 522 -28.75 3.56 15.94
C LEU A 522 -27.50 4.43 16.01
N MET A 523 -26.54 4.04 16.86
CA MET A 523 -25.26 4.74 17.01
C MET A 523 -24.26 4.23 15.98
N LEU A 524 -23.75 5.10 15.10
CA LEU A 524 -22.76 4.76 14.09
C LEU A 524 -21.33 5.10 14.57
N PRO A 525 -20.31 4.36 14.13
CA PRO A 525 -18.91 4.67 14.43
C PRO A 525 -18.37 5.88 13.65
N TYR A 526 -19.21 6.48 12.79
CA TYR A 526 -18.89 7.63 11.97
C TYR A 526 -20.12 8.52 11.78
N ALA A 527 -19.91 9.77 11.34
CA ALA A 527 -20.98 10.70 11.04
C ALA A 527 -21.38 10.67 9.54
N LEU A 528 -22.68 10.80 9.28
CA LEU A 528 -23.29 10.92 7.97
C LEU A 528 -23.74 12.36 7.71
N SER A 529 -23.49 12.88 6.51
CA SER A 529 -24.01 14.20 6.09
C SER A 529 -25.44 14.14 5.58
N SER A 530 -25.89 12.99 5.08
CA SER A 530 -27.26 12.76 4.62
C SER A 530 -27.65 11.28 4.71
N LEU A 531 -28.96 10.98 4.69
CA LEU A 531 -29.49 9.61 4.60
C LEU A 531 -29.52 9.06 3.16
N SER A 532 -29.09 9.86 2.17
CA SER A 532 -29.13 9.45 0.77
C SER A 532 -28.18 8.27 0.54
N GLY A 533 -28.71 7.18 -0.02
CA GLY A 533 -27.94 5.96 -0.30
C GLY A 533 -27.61 5.10 0.93
N VAL A 534 -28.12 5.45 2.12
CA VAL A 534 -28.01 4.59 3.30
C VAL A 534 -28.99 3.44 3.18
N GLU A 535 -28.49 2.22 3.35
CA GLU A 535 -29.30 1.00 3.41
C GLU A 535 -29.14 0.33 4.78
N ILE A 536 -30.26 -0.14 5.32
CA ILE A 536 -30.31 -0.85 6.60
C ILE A 536 -30.87 -2.25 6.34
N ILE A 537 -30.07 -3.26 6.62
CA ILE A 537 -30.39 -4.68 6.41
C ILE A 537 -30.56 -5.36 7.77
N LYS A 538 -31.59 -6.19 7.88
CA LYS A 538 -31.88 -6.97 9.09
C LYS A 538 -30.81 -8.04 9.31
N GLY A 539 -30.17 -8.00 10.49
CA GLY A 539 -29.14 -8.94 10.91
C GLY A 539 -29.68 -10.18 11.63
N ALA A 540 -28.77 -10.89 12.32
CA ALA A 540 -29.13 -12.01 13.18
C ALA A 540 -30.07 -11.57 14.32
N GLY A 541 -31.11 -12.37 14.58
CA GLY A 541 -32.16 -12.11 15.59
C GLY A 541 -33.47 -11.59 15.01
N TRP A 542 -33.47 -11.09 13.77
CA TRP A 542 -34.69 -10.66 13.07
C TRP A 542 -35.40 -11.82 12.37
N ALA A 543 -36.73 -11.71 12.19
CA ALA A 543 -37.44 -12.50 11.20
C ALA A 543 -36.94 -12.13 9.79
N ASN A 544 -36.62 -13.13 8.97
CA ASN A 544 -36.00 -13.00 7.64
C ASN A 544 -34.67 -12.17 7.64
N PRO A 545 -33.57 -12.69 8.22
CA PRO A 545 -32.27 -12.05 8.13
C PRO A 545 -31.83 -11.85 6.67
N GLY A 546 -31.25 -10.69 6.36
CA GLY A 546 -30.88 -10.29 4.98
C GLY A 546 -31.93 -9.44 4.26
N ALA A 547 -33.13 -9.29 4.83
CA ALA A 547 -34.17 -8.39 4.32
C ALA A 547 -33.87 -6.90 4.59
N TYR A 548 -34.43 -6.01 3.79
CA TYR A 548 -34.43 -4.58 4.07
C TYR A 548 -35.23 -4.25 5.34
N LEU A 549 -34.75 -3.29 6.12
CA LEU A 549 -35.52 -2.64 7.16
C LEU A 549 -36.26 -1.44 6.57
N ASP A 550 -37.52 -1.26 6.97
CA ASP A 550 -38.27 -0.06 6.62
C ASP A 550 -37.67 1.17 7.33
N THR A 551 -37.26 2.16 6.54
CA THR A 551 -36.61 3.40 6.97
C THR A 551 -37.52 4.62 6.80
N GLN A 552 -38.82 4.44 6.54
CA GLN A 552 -39.74 5.56 6.48
C GLN A 552 -39.76 6.35 7.79
N GLY A 553 -39.60 7.68 7.70
CA GLY A 553 -39.52 8.57 8.86
C GLY A 553 -38.17 8.58 9.60
N ALA A 554 -37.13 7.96 9.03
CA ALA A 554 -35.78 8.03 9.58
C ALA A 554 -35.23 9.47 9.57
N ALA A 555 -34.50 9.85 10.63
CA ALA A 555 -33.86 11.16 10.75
C ALA A 555 -32.44 11.04 11.30
N LEU A 556 -31.55 11.94 10.88
CA LEU A 556 -30.21 12.07 11.47
C LEU A 556 -30.25 12.93 12.73
N GLN A 557 -29.51 12.51 13.75
CA GLN A 557 -29.36 13.20 15.03
C GLN A 557 -27.88 13.28 15.39
N SER A 558 -27.54 14.10 16.40
CA SER A 558 -26.18 14.25 16.92
C SER A 558 -25.13 14.55 15.83
N GLY A 559 -25.41 15.52 14.96
CA GLY A 559 -24.50 15.88 13.86
C GLY A 559 -24.32 14.79 12.79
N GLY A 560 -25.23 13.81 12.74
CA GLY A 560 -25.20 12.72 11.74
C GLY A 560 -24.64 11.40 12.26
N GLN A 561 -24.25 11.32 13.54
CA GLN A 561 -23.70 10.09 14.14
C GLN A 561 -24.78 9.09 14.60
N VAL A 562 -26.02 9.56 14.74
CA VAL A 562 -27.15 8.73 15.15
C VAL A 562 -28.23 8.73 14.06
N ILE A 563 -28.67 7.54 13.65
CA ILE A 563 -29.88 7.36 12.84
C ILE A 563 -31.03 7.05 13.79
N ARG A 564 -32.03 7.93 13.83
CA ARG A 564 -33.27 7.75 14.59
C ARG A 564 -34.34 7.14 13.69
N LEU A 565 -34.91 6.00 14.10
CA LEU A 565 -35.97 5.28 13.42
C LEU A 565 -37.28 5.30 14.23
N PRO A 566 -38.46 5.45 13.61
CA PRO A 566 -39.73 5.35 14.33
C PRO A 566 -40.05 3.92 14.77
N GLY A 567 -40.64 3.81 15.96
CA GLY A 567 -41.06 2.56 16.57
C GLY A 567 -39.92 1.76 17.23
N ASN A 568 -40.27 0.61 17.79
CA ASN A 568 -39.32 -0.31 18.41
C ASN A 568 -38.67 -1.22 17.35
N LYS A 569 -37.37 -1.05 17.11
CA LYS A 569 -36.55 -1.81 16.16
C LYS A 569 -35.35 -2.49 16.85
N THR A 570 -35.60 -3.15 17.99
CA THR A 570 -34.55 -3.76 18.82
C THR A 570 -34.49 -5.29 18.76
N ALA A 571 -35.21 -5.91 17.83
CA ALA A 571 -35.33 -7.38 17.72
C ALA A 571 -33.99 -8.11 17.49
N GLY A 572 -32.99 -7.44 16.91
CA GLY A 572 -31.68 -8.03 16.66
C GLY A 572 -30.70 -7.01 16.11
N LYS A 573 -29.50 -7.47 15.75
CA LYS A 573 -28.47 -6.61 15.14
C LYS A 573 -28.92 -6.14 13.75
N LEU A 574 -28.47 -4.96 13.35
CA LEU A 574 -28.73 -4.35 12.04
C LEU A 574 -27.40 -4.10 11.34
N VAL A 575 -27.37 -4.32 10.03
CA VAL A 575 -26.24 -3.95 9.18
C VAL A 575 -26.58 -2.64 8.48
N VAL A 576 -25.78 -1.61 8.71
CA VAL A 576 -25.98 -0.28 8.14
C VAL A 576 -24.78 0.06 7.27
N GLY A 577 -25.01 0.70 6.12
CA GLY A 577 -23.94 1.21 5.26
C GLY A 577 -24.47 2.00 4.08
N LEU A 578 -23.58 2.45 3.22
CA LEU A 578 -23.88 3.17 1.98
C LEU A 578 -23.86 2.22 0.79
N LYS A 579 -24.85 2.35 -0.08
CA LYS A 579 -24.87 1.63 -1.35
C LYS A 579 -23.79 2.18 -2.30
N TYR A 580 -23.28 1.29 -3.14
CA TYR A 580 -22.41 1.64 -4.26
C TYR A 580 -22.81 0.81 -5.47
N ASP A 581 -22.59 1.36 -6.65
CA ASP A 581 -22.94 0.71 -7.91
C ASP A 581 -21.72 -0.03 -8.44
N CYS A 582 -21.92 -1.28 -8.86
CA CYS A 582 -20.95 -2.04 -9.64
C CYS A 582 -21.34 -1.96 -11.12
N GLU A 583 -20.42 -1.52 -11.98
CA GLU A 583 -20.66 -1.37 -13.41
C GLU A 583 -19.54 -2.05 -14.22
N ILE A 584 -19.92 -2.88 -15.19
CA ILE A 584 -19.01 -3.46 -16.18
C ILE A 584 -19.54 -3.15 -17.59
N GLU A 585 -18.83 -2.31 -18.33
CA GLU A 585 -19.15 -1.98 -19.73
C GLU A 585 -18.36 -2.90 -20.66
N LEU A 586 -19.08 -3.71 -21.44
CA LEU A 586 -18.46 -4.64 -22.38
C LEU A 586 -17.73 -3.90 -23.50
N SER A 587 -16.68 -4.51 -24.02
CA SER A 587 -16.03 -4.04 -25.25
C SER A 587 -16.96 -4.15 -26.45
N ARG A 588 -16.63 -3.43 -27.53
CA ARG A 588 -17.36 -3.55 -28.78
C ARG A 588 -17.23 -4.96 -29.35
N GLN A 589 -18.36 -5.53 -29.77
CA GLN A 589 -18.39 -6.89 -30.31
C GLN A 589 -18.09 -6.91 -31.81
N PHE A 590 -17.18 -7.81 -32.22
CA PHE A 590 -16.82 -8.04 -33.62
C PHE A 590 -16.95 -9.53 -33.97
N PRO A 591 -17.39 -9.87 -35.20
CA PRO A 591 -17.16 -11.20 -35.72
C PRO A 591 -15.65 -11.41 -35.89
N ARG A 592 -15.15 -12.60 -35.58
CA ARG A 592 -13.74 -12.96 -35.76
C ARG A 592 -13.60 -14.01 -36.86
N ASP A 593 -12.49 -13.96 -37.59
CA ASP A 593 -12.13 -14.99 -38.58
C ASP A 593 -11.57 -16.25 -37.90
N ASP A 594 -11.27 -17.29 -38.69
CA ASP A 594 -10.71 -18.56 -38.19
C ASP A 594 -9.33 -18.40 -37.53
N ARG A 595 -8.67 -17.25 -37.69
CA ARG A 595 -7.40 -16.89 -37.04
C ARG A 595 -7.60 -16.05 -35.78
N GLY A 596 -8.84 -15.79 -35.39
CA GLY A 596 -9.19 -15.01 -34.20
C GLY A 596 -9.03 -13.50 -34.38
N ALA A 597 -8.79 -13.00 -35.59
CA ALA A 597 -8.69 -11.57 -35.87
C ALA A 597 -10.08 -10.94 -36.05
N ALA A 598 -10.25 -9.70 -35.57
CA ALA A 598 -11.51 -8.99 -35.69
C ALA A 598 -11.82 -8.62 -37.16
N VAL A 599 -12.97 -9.08 -37.66
CA VAL A 599 -13.48 -8.72 -38.99
C VAL A 599 -14.17 -7.36 -38.89
N THR A 600 -13.44 -6.31 -39.29
CA THR A 600 -13.92 -4.92 -39.24
C THR A 600 -14.72 -4.52 -40.48
N ILE A 601 -14.51 -5.20 -41.61
CA ILE A 601 -15.17 -4.90 -42.88
C ILE A 601 -16.52 -5.59 -42.94
N GLY A 602 -17.57 -4.85 -42.61
CA GLY A 602 -18.95 -5.30 -42.68
C GLY A 602 -19.83 -4.60 -41.67
N ARG A 603 -21.12 -4.92 -41.67
CA ARG A 603 -22.08 -4.41 -40.70
C ARG A 603 -22.57 -5.57 -39.83
N LEU A 604 -22.33 -5.48 -38.52
CA LEU A 604 -22.88 -6.38 -37.52
C LEU A 604 -24.10 -5.72 -36.85
N GLN A 605 -25.25 -6.37 -36.91
CA GLN A 605 -26.45 -6.01 -36.12
C GLN A 605 -26.62 -7.03 -34.99
N LEU A 606 -26.40 -6.59 -33.75
CA LEU A 606 -26.63 -7.42 -32.57
C LEU A 606 -28.13 -7.59 -32.35
N ARG A 607 -28.55 -8.84 -32.12
CA ARG A 607 -29.93 -9.20 -31.85
C ARG A 607 -30.13 -9.46 -30.36
N LYS A 608 -29.28 -10.30 -29.79
CA LYS A 608 -29.44 -10.83 -28.43
C LYS A 608 -28.08 -10.91 -27.74
N LEU A 609 -28.08 -10.66 -26.44
CA LEU A 609 -26.98 -10.96 -25.53
C LEU A 609 -27.48 -11.94 -24.46
N ALA A 610 -26.73 -13.02 -24.24
CA ALA A 610 -26.96 -13.99 -23.19
C ALA A 610 -25.82 -13.88 -22.16
N VAL A 611 -26.12 -13.53 -20.92
CA VAL A 611 -25.14 -13.39 -19.83
C VAL A 611 -25.31 -14.57 -18.88
N ARG A 612 -24.24 -15.34 -18.66
CA ARG A 612 -24.21 -16.41 -17.67
C ARG A 612 -23.82 -15.83 -16.32
N PHE A 613 -24.65 -16.07 -15.31
CA PHE A 613 -24.44 -15.57 -13.96
C PHE A 613 -24.57 -16.66 -12.91
N LYS A 614 -23.91 -16.42 -11.78
CA LYS A 614 -23.92 -17.31 -10.62
C LYS A 614 -24.19 -16.52 -9.35
N ASP A 615 -24.96 -17.11 -8.43
CA ASP A 615 -25.28 -16.58 -7.10
C ASP A 615 -25.65 -15.08 -7.15
N ALA A 616 -26.61 -14.73 -8.00
CA ALA A 616 -27.08 -13.36 -8.18
C ALA A 616 -28.50 -13.17 -7.63
N ALA A 617 -28.68 -12.14 -6.79
CA ALA A 617 -30.00 -11.70 -6.35
C ALA A 617 -30.63 -10.72 -7.34
N PHE A 618 -29.83 -9.80 -7.87
CA PHE A 618 -30.28 -8.76 -8.79
C PHE A 618 -29.11 -8.25 -9.63
N PHE A 619 -29.35 -8.02 -10.91
CA PHE A 619 -28.53 -7.16 -11.74
C PHE A 619 -29.37 -6.62 -12.91
N ARG A 620 -28.85 -5.63 -13.63
CA ARG A 620 -29.50 -5.11 -14.84
C ARG A 620 -28.51 -5.03 -15.98
N VAL A 621 -28.98 -5.26 -17.19
CA VAL A 621 -28.25 -5.09 -18.43
C VAL A 621 -28.74 -3.81 -19.11
N ARG A 622 -27.93 -2.76 -19.06
CA ARG A 622 -28.22 -1.48 -19.72
C ARG A 622 -27.72 -1.53 -21.16
N VAL A 623 -28.62 -1.34 -22.12
CA VAL A 623 -28.30 -1.26 -23.55
C VAL A 623 -28.56 0.16 -24.03
N GLU A 624 -27.52 0.84 -24.52
CA GLU A 624 -27.60 2.23 -24.97
C GLU A 624 -27.26 2.32 -26.46
N PRO A 625 -28.27 2.33 -27.36
CA PRO A 625 -28.06 2.58 -28.78
C PRO A 625 -27.76 4.06 -29.03
N HIS A 626 -26.78 4.37 -29.87
CA HIS A 626 -26.51 5.76 -30.26
C HIS A 626 -27.73 6.47 -30.89
N GLY A 627 -28.01 7.68 -30.42
CA GLY A 627 -29.13 8.51 -30.90
C GLY A 627 -30.51 8.10 -30.35
N ARG A 628 -30.60 7.15 -29.41
CA ARG A 628 -31.83 6.79 -28.70
C ARG A 628 -31.61 6.82 -27.19
N ALA A 629 -32.69 6.97 -26.42
CA ALA A 629 -32.62 6.83 -24.97
C ALA A 629 -32.16 5.41 -24.60
N ALA A 630 -31.41 5.30 -23.50
CA ALA A 630 -30.98 4.02 -22.95
C ALA A 630 -32.18 3.11 -22.65
N VAL A 631 -32.13 1.87 -23.12
CA VAL A 631 -33.08 0.81 -22.75
C VAL A 631 -32.37 -0.08 -21.75
N ALA A 632 -32.79 -0.04 -20.49
CA ALA A 632 -32.27 -0.94 -19.47
C ALA A 632 -33.22 -2.11 -19.29
N ASP A 633 -32.74 -3.31 -19.60
CA ASP A 633 -33.45 -4.55 -19.28
C ASP A 633 -32.91 -5.08 -17.95
N SER A 634 -33.78 -5.25 -16.96
CA SER A 634 -33.34 -5.62 -15.62
C SER A 634 -33.50 -7.12 -15.42
N ALA A 635 -32.40 -7.81 -15.11
CA ALA A 635 -32.40 -9.19 -14.66
C ALA A 635 -32.78 -9.21 -13.17
N VAL A 636 -34.05 -9.02 -12.88
CA VAL A 636 -34.59 -9.23 -11.54
C VAL A 636 -34.79 -10.73 -11.39
N THR A 637 -33.98 -11.41 -10.58
CA THR A 637 -34.18 -12.84 -10.31
C THR A 637 -35.29 -13.08 -9.27
N GLU A 638 -36.44 -12.44 -9.54
CA GLU A 638 -37.69 -12.27 -8.78
C GLU A 638 -37.80 -11.05 -7.83
N HIS A 639 -38.65 -10.12 -8.28
CA HIS A 639 -39.51 -9.16 -7.57
C HIS A 639 -38.94 -7.98 -6.76
N LEU A 640 -38.92 -6.81 -7.40
CA LEU A 640 -39.57 -5.60 -6.89
C LEU A 640 -40.32 -4.95 -8.05
N HIS A 641 -41.63 -5.26 -8.16
CA HIS A 641 -42.61 -4.73 -9.11
C HIS A 641 -42.24 -4.81 -10.60
N ASP A 642 -42.80 -5.81 -11.30
CA ASP A 642 -43.08 -5.90 -12.75
C ASP A 642 -42.62 -7.23 -13.40
N TYR A 643 -43.42 -8.30 -13.21
CA TYR A 643 -43.88 -9.17 -14.31
C TYR A 643 -44.91 -10.19 -13.80
N SER A 644 -45.97 -10.42 -14.59
CA SER A 644 -47.04 -11.38 -14.37
C SER A 644 -46.71 -12.72 -15.03
N GLY A 645 -46.33 -13.72 -14.24
CA GLY A 645 -46.07 -15.08 -14.72
C GLY A 645 -45.76 -16.04 -13.56
N ARG A 646 -46.74 -16.29 -12.70
CA ARG A 646 -46.60 -17.12 -11.49
C ARG A 646 -46.56 -18.61 -11.82
N THR A 647 -45.68 -19.36 -11.15
CA THR A 647 -45.96 -20.77 -10.78
C THR A 647 -46.05 -20.83 -9.25
N ILE A 648 -47.24 -21.11 -8.73
CA ILE A 648 -47.50 -21.21 -7.29
C ILE A 648 -46.98 -22.57 -6.82
N GLY A 649 -46.02 -22.58 -5.88
CA GLY A 649 -45.62 -23.81 -5.16
C GLY A 649 -44.12 -24.08 -4.96
N ASP A 650 -43.22 -23.19 -5.35
CA ASP A 650 -41.78 -23.41 -5.11
C ASP A 650 -41.41 -23.16 -3.62
N ALA A 651 -40.67 -24.08 -3.02
CA ALA A 651 -40.18 -23.95 -1.64
C ALA A 651 -39.14 -22.83 -1.47
N ALA A 652 -38.68 -22.22 -2.58
CA ALA A 652 -37.77 -21.07 -2.61
C ALA A 652 -38.45 -19.72 -2.30
N PHE A 653 -39.78 -19.66 -2.20
CA PHE A 653 -40.50 -18.42 -1.90
C PHE A 653 -40.45 -18.06 -0.40
N LYS A 654 -39.52 -17.19 -0.01
CA LYS A 654 -39.59 -16.46 1.26
C LYS A 654 -39.95 -15.00 0.99
N LEU A 655 -41.12 -14.59 1.46
CA LEU A 655 -41.56 -13.19 1.41
C LEU A 655 -40.51 -12.31 2.11
N ASP A 656 -40.07 -11.25 1.44
CA ASP A 656 -39.13 -10.23 1.91
C ASP A 656 -37.66 -10.65 2.14
N ALA A 657 -37.19 -11.82 1.68
CA ALA A 657 -35.77 -12.21 1.78
C ALA A 657 -35.11 -12.36 0.40
N PRO A 658 -33.83 -11.95 0.22
CA PRO A 658 -33.12 -12.13 -1.05
C PRO A 658 -32.87 -13.62 -1.33
N THR A 659 -33.36 -14.12 -2.46
CA THR A 659 -33.06 -15.48 -2.95
C THR A 659 -31.97 -15.42 -4.02
N MET A 660 -30.88 -16.16 -3.80
CA MET A 660 -29.77 -16.24 -4.75
C MET A 660 -30.02 -17.34 -5.78
N THR A 661 -29.86 -17.01 -7.05
CA THR A 661 -30.06 -17.96 -8.16
C THR A 661 -28.91 -17.88 -9.16
N SER A 662 -28.79 -18.91 -9.99
CA SER A 662 -27.78 -19.02 -11.04
C SER A 662 -28.48 -19.40 -12.34
N GLY A 663 -28.01 -18.87 -13.47
CA GLY A 663 -28.67 -19.12 -14.74
C GLY A 663 -28.11 -18.30 -15.89
N VAL A 664 -28.92 -18.17 -16.94
CA VAL A 664 -28.60 -17.40 -18.14
C VAL A 664 -29.67 -16.33 -18.32
N PHE A 665 -29.26 -15.06 -18.35
CA PHE A 665 -30.15 -13.95 -18.62
C PHE A 665 -30.03 -13.51 -20.08
N ASN A 666 -31.16 -13.32 -20.74
CA ASN A 666 -31.25 -13.09 -22.18
C ASN A 666 -31.86 -11.72 -22.45
N THR A 667 -31.08 -10.81 -23.03
CA THR A 667 -31.53 -9.43 -23.31
C THR A 667 -31.51 -9.15 -24.82
N PRO A 668 -32.59 -8.56 -25.37
CA PRO A 668 -32.57 -8.06 -26.74
C PRO A 668 -31.71 -6.79 -26.84
N VAL A 669 -30.75 -6.77 -27.77
CA VAL A 669 -29.89 -5.61 -28.04
C VAL A 669 -30.44 -4.81 -29.23
N LEU A 670 -30.83 -5.52 -30.31
CA LEU A 670 -31.48 -4.99 -31.52
C LEU A 670 -30.87 -3.69 -32.07
N SER A 671 -29.54 -3.60 -32.05
CA SER A 671 -28.81 -2.40 -32.44
C SER A 671 -27.54 -2.76 -33.21
N ARG A 672 -26.93 -1.76 -33.85
CA ARG A 672 -25.64 -1.93 -34.51
C ARG A 672 -24.55 -2.11 -33.44
N ALA A 673 -23.64 -3.06 -33.67
CA ALA A 673 -22.56 -3.35 -32.73
C ALA A 673 -21.58 -2.19 -32.54
N ASP A 674 -21.46 -1.31 -33.54
CA ASP A 674 -20.50 -0.20 -33.57
C ASP A 674 -20.88 0.99 -32.69
N THR A 675 -22.15 1.12 -32.36
CA THR A 675 -22.67 2.29 -31.67
C THR A 675 -23.42 1.97 -30.39
N VAL A 676 -23.58 0.68 -30.07
CA VAL A 676 -24.28 0.24 -28.85
C VAL A 676 -23.30 0.09 -27.70
N ARG A 677 -23.65 0.62 -26.54
CA ARG A 677 -22.98 0.32 -25.28
C ARG A 677 -23.81 -0.69 -24.51
N ILE A 678 -23.14 -1.68 -23.93
CA ILE A 678 -23.80 -2.69 -23.10
C ILE A 678 -23.09 -2.73 -21.75
N THR A 679 -23.84 -2.45 -20.69
CA THR A 679 -23.31 -2.33 -19.34
C THR A 679 -24.08 -3.23 -18.39
N LEU A 680 -23.36 -4.09 -17.67
CA LEU A 680 -23.87 -4.86 -16.55
C LEU A 680 -23.80 -3.98 -15.30
N VAL A 681 -24.93 -3.78 -14.62
CA VAL A 681 -25.01 -2.91 -13.44
C VAL A 681 -25.63 -3.68 -12.27
N ASN A 682 -25.03 -3.55 -11.09
CA ASN A 682 -25.59 -4.02 -9.82
C ASN A 682 -25.55 -2.89 -8.78
N ASP A 683 -26.71 -2.31 -8.51
CA ASP A 683 -26.95 -1.22 -7.56
C ASP A 683 -27.47 -1.71 -6.19
N LYS A 684 -27.66 -3.03 -6.03
CA LYS A 684 -28.18 -3.66 -4.81
C LYS A 684 -27.05 -4.15 -3.91
N PRO A 685 -27.25 -4.29 -2.59
CA PRO A 685 -26.20 -4.66 -1.63
C PRO A 685 -25.87 -6.16 -1.68
N PHE A 686 -26.37 -6.88 -2.68
CA PHE A 686 -26.23 -8.32 -2.80
C PHE A 686 -25.29 -8.65 -3.95
N GLN A 687 -24.66 -9.82 -3.83
CA GLN A 687 -23.69 -10.24 -4.83
C GLN A 687 -24.38 -10.62 -6.15
N ALA A 688 -23.65 -10.42 -7.25
CA ALA A 688 -23.93 -10.97 -8.56
C ALA A 688 -22.61 -11.28 -9.26
N TRP A 689 -22.38 -12.55 -9.63
CA TRP A 689 -21.20 -12.95 -10.38
C TRP A 689 -21.54 -13.20 -11.84
N TRP A 690 -20.88 -12.47 -12.72
CA TRP A 690 -20.94 -12.63 -14.17
C TRP A 690 -19.77 -13.47 -14.65
N GLN A 691 -20.07 -14.63 -15.23
CA GLN A 691 -19.07 -15.61 -15.64
C GLN A 691 -18.62 -15.39 -17.08
N SER A 692 -19.59 -15.34 -18.00
CA SER A 692 -19.36 -15.22 -19.43
C SER A 692 -20.55 -14.55 -20.11
N ALA A 693 -20.37 -14.12 -21.36
CA ALA A 693 -21.44 -13.58 -22.17
C ALA A 693 -21.35 -14.10 -23.61
N GLU A 694 -22.49 -14.30 -24.24
CA GLU A 694 -22.60 -14.76 -25.63
C GLU A 694 -23.51 -13.81 -26.40
N TRP A 695 -23.13 -13.43 -27.61
CA TRP A 695 -23.94 -12.56 -28.45
C TRP A 695 -24.33 -13.26 -29.76
N GLU A 696 -25.50 -12.90 -30.26
CA GLU A 696 -26.05 -13.35 -31.54
C GLU A 696 -26.39 -12.12 -32.39
N GLY A 697 -25.98 -12.11 -33.65
CA GLY A 697 -26.26 -11.00 -34.56
C GLY A 697 -26.23 -11.37 -36.04
N PHE A 698 -26.73 -10.48 -36.88
CA PHE A 698 -26.63 -10.59 -38.34
C PHE A 698 -25.40 -9.85 -38.84
N PHE A 699 -24.55 -10.56 -39.57
CA PHE A 699 -23.42 -9.95 -40.25
C PHE A 699 -23.70 -9.82 -41.76
N SER A 700 -23.39 -8.66 -42.31
CA SER A 700 -23.37 -8.42 -43.75
C SER A 700 -22.07 -7.77 -44.17
N SER A 701 -21.23 -8.48 -44.93
CA SER A 701 -20.14 -7.89 -45.70
C SER A 701 -20.63 -7.55 -47.11
N ARG A 702 -20.20 -6.41 -47.66
CA ARG A 702 -20.47 -6.01 -49.06
C ARG A 702 -19.38 -6.47 -50.03
N ASN A 703 -18.22 -6.91 -49.52
CA ASN A 703 -17.19 -7.53 -50.33
C ASN A 703 -17.30 -9.05 -50.20
N GLN A 704 -17.60 -9.72 -51.31
CA GLN A 704 -17.21 -11.10 -51.51
C GLN A 704 -15.68 -11.12 -51.65
N ARG A 705 -15.01 -11.89 -50.82
CA ARG A 705 -13.73 -12.49 -51.18
C ARG A 705 -13.99 -13.94 -51.50
#